data_AF-A0A1E4ZRV4-F1
#
_entry.id   AF-A0A1E4ZRV4-F1
#
_cell.length_a   1.000
_cell.length_b   1.000
_cell.length_c   1.000
_cell.angle_alpha   90.00
_cell.angle_beta   90.00
_cell.angle_gamma   90.00
#
_symmetry.space_group_name_H-M   'P 1'
#
loop_
_entity.id
_entity.type
_entity.pdbx_description
1 polymer ?
#
loop_
_entity_poly.entity_id
_entity_poly.type
_entity_poly.pdbx_seq_one_letter_code
_entity_poly.pdbx_strand_id
1 'polypeptide(L)'
;MESNPEKTTPRIAILAVHGVADQKRYATQQATAGLLLSGEQQSLYTNFTESQTLIAQNPVVLSREIDTGKTRSDCSGIQGISATATVSRIATYPPEKQVTYTDENCEQADLIAPLESNLEPVDINEWTEHESMREQLQGLADSDLHSMEVRVLSGHRKHPDGSIETGVDIYEMHWADLSRIGNHFFSFLFEFYLLLYFLPRIGTLTLERARPCAPDKNISFRIAFYSHLIAEYLTVIVIPAMHLCVLSMGVTVLPFVYLKEPEDTGGGSSIALLIILGAVALFLITRIFKYGRSNDQYWNLYFIPVALLFSAAIGVFLTGKVSPDDNIILQHLLVCLLLWFMLRIYNDRQPGVRAVGGGLLLATLLLFIGLLSSSALLDSSIHLIGQFSQRTADGIIKGLETGGQHQTPQFIVAKEIFEAGAIGSQLIALATAIAISLFVLFAFISFVAGVVAAGTAPAAERDASARLFWTSSITLVVSGLLSILITFSLWELIYRSTEIMFRHFSELPLVPDTLRAILESLFSPGLAVIAATVLIAVGYAAWAICPAPLSDGIKNKRDVAGLGRILDRGFTQMNYSSWAIMFVLFALIPILGFYKVTTDTAVQPHEHYIVLGLALLIIVSMFGHGPVGMMKKGFGAVLDIALDVTNWFRITPRENNAKAAICRRYVSLLRHIANWRDPHTGKPYDGLVIVAHSQGTVITADLLRFLKREQSQLCGGTDKTLQALLPADGNSSSIPIDLLSFGSPLRQLYNRRFPHQYQWCEYSETDSHRNGPDPSSLGVASWRNLYMSGDYVGRHLWYSDTDNARFDTSQNKTAYSGTASEQCAGFGGHTAYWSGEVPEVGAALDKIIKTAAGRKQP
;
A
#
# COMPACT_ATOMS: atom_id res chain seq x y z
N MET A 1 23.06 -44.81 -46.03
CA MET A 1 23.59 -43.68 -45.23
C MET A 1 22.49 -43.30 -44.26
N GLU A 2 22.50 -43.89 -43.07
CA GLU A 2 21.68 -43.41 -41.96
C GLU A 2 22.18 -42.01 -41.63
N SER A 3 21.36 -41.00 -41.89
CA SER A 3 21.63 -39.62 -41.48
C SER A 3 21.74 -39.64 -39.96
N ASN A 4 22.97 -39.48 -39.46
CA ASN A 4 23.26 -39.31 -38.05
C ASN A 4 22.26 -38.25 -37.53
N PRO A 5 21.38 -38.57 -36.56
CA PRO A 5 20.39 -37.60 -36.10
C PRO A 5 21.16 -36.37 -35.64
N GLU A 6 20.97 -35.26 -36.35
CA GLU A 6 21.64 -34.01 -36.03
C GLU A 6 21.37 -33.74 -34.55
N LYS A 7 22.46 -33.72 -33.77
CA LYS A 7 22.39 -33.53 -32.33
C LYS A 7 21.85 -32.13 -32.11
N THR A 8 20.55 -32.02 -31.91
CA THR A 8 19.87 -30.73 -31.76
C THR A 8 20.47 -30.01 -30.58
N THR A 9 20.96 -28.81 -30.82
CA THR A 9 21.46 -27.92 -29.78
C THR A 9 20.37 -27.67 -28.75
N PRO A 10 20.66 -27.83 -27.44
CA PRO A 10 19.69 -27.51 -26.40
C PRO A 10 19.31 -26.03 -26.45
N ARG A 11 18.08 -25.71 -26.07
CA ARG A 11 17.57 -24.33 -26.04
C ARG A 11 16.95 -24.01 -24.69
N ILE A 12 17.38 -22.91 -24.08
CA ILE A 12 16.95 -22.48 -22.74
C ILE A 12 16.16 -21.18 -22.82
N ALA A 13 14.98 -21.17 -22.19
CA ALA A 13 14.24 -19.94 -21.95
C ALA A 13 14.74 -19.28 -20.66
N ILE A 14 14.94 -17.97 -20.70
CA ILE A 14 15.27 -17.14 -19.54
C ILE A 14 14.11 -16.18 -19.31
N LEU A 15 13.55 -16.18 -18.11
CA LEU A 15 12.53 -15.22 -17.71
C LEU A 15 13.13 -14.23 -16.70
N ALA A 16 13.40 -13.01 -17.16
CA ALA A 16 13.90 -11.94 -16.32
C ALA A 16 12.74 -11.22 -15.62
N VAL A 17 12.72 -11.26 -14.28
CA VAL A 17 11.67 -10.68 -13.43
C VAL A 17 12.30 -9.63 -12.54
N HIS A 18 11.95 -8.36 -12.77
CA HIS A 18 12.45 -7.26 -11.96
C HIS A 18 11.38 -6.69 -11.04
N GLY A 19 11.77 -6.51 -9.78
CA GLY A 19 10.87 -6.08 -8.74
C GLY A 19 10.85 -4.59 -8.40
N VAL A 20 12.00 -3.93 -8.32
CA VAL A 20 12.11 -2.61 -7.66
C VAL A 20 13.10 -1.74 -8.41
N ALA A 21 12.61 -0.68 -9.07
CA ALA A 21 13.34 0.52 -9.54
C ALA A 21 12.58 1.19 -10.70
N ASP A 22 13.05 2.37 -11.11
CA ASP A 22 12.67 3.12 -12.33
C ASP A 22 13.02 2.42 -13.66
N GLN A 23 13.14 1.09 -13.68
CA GLN A 23 13.44 0.34 -14.90
C GLN A 23 12.36 0.54 -15.98
N LYS A 24 12.79 0.93 -17.18
CA LYS A 24 11.88 1.02 -18.32
C LYS A 24 11.46 -0.39 -18.74
N ARG A 25 10.30 -0.50 -19.39
CA ARG A 25 9.91 -1.73 -20.08
C ARG A 25 11.05 -2.19 -20.99
N TYR A 26 11.36 -3.47 -20.98
CA TYR A 26 12.44 -4.18 -21.67
C TYR A 26 13.86 -3.96 -21.12
N ALA A 27 14.03 -3.13 -20.09
CA ALA A 27 15.36 -2.87 -19.51
C ALA A 27 15.92 -4.11 -18.80
N THR A 28 15.06 -4.94 -18.18
CA THR A 28 15.54 -6.11 -17.42
C THR A 28 16.13 -7.18 -18.33
N GLN A 29 15.43 -7.50 -19.43
CA GLN A 29 15.94 -8.46 -20.41
C GLN A 29 17.22 -7.95 -21.09
N GLN A 30 17.32 -6.64 -21.35
CA GLN A 30 18.53 -6.03 -21.89
C GLN A 30 19.69 -6.09 -20.90
N ALA A 31 19.44 -5.82 -19.62
CA ALA A 31 20.44 -5.96 -18.57
C ALA A 31 20.89 -7.42 -18.40
N THR A 32 19.96 -8.37 -18.50
CA THR A 32 20.25 -9.82 -18.47
C THR A 32 21.13 -10.23 -19.65
N ALA A 33 20.81 -9.77 -20.87
CA ALA A 33 21.65 -9.97 -22.04
C ALA A 33 23.03 -9.31 -21.85
N GLY A 34 23.07 -8.10 -21.29
CA GLY A 34 24.30 -7.38 -20.97
C GLY A 34 25.22 -8.13 -19.99
N LEU A 35 24.66 -8.81 -18.99
CA LEU A 35 25.41 -9.67 -18.08
C LEU A 35 26.07 -10.86 -18.81
N LEU A 36 25.38 -11.43 -19.80
CA LEU A 36 25.94 -12.50 -20.64
C LEU A 36 26.96 -12.01 -21.67
N LEU A 37 26.86 -10.73 -22.08
CA LEU A 37 27.76 -10.09 -23.04
C LEU A 37 28.92 -9.30 -22.40
N SER A 38 29.07 -9.35 -21.08
CA SER A 38 30.08 -8.59 -20.34
C SER A 38 31.12 -9.47 -19.66
N GLY A 39 32.27 -8.86 -19.32
CA GLY A 39 33.36 -9.53 -18.62
C GLY A 39 33.87 -10.77 -19.35
N GLU A 40 34.18 -11.82 -18.59
CA GLU A 40 34.66 -13.10 -19.13
C GLU A 40 33.59 -13.84 -19.97
N GLN A 41 32.31 -13.47 -19.84
CA GLN A 41 31.21 -14.10 -20.57
C GLN A 41 31.07 -13.58 -22.01
N GLN A 42 31.63 -12.41 -22.32
CA GLN A 42 31.48 -11.77 -23.62
C GLN A 42 31.89 -12.66 -24.81
N SER A 43 32.93 -13.47 -24.64
CA SER A 43 33.41 -14.40 -25.68
C SER A 43 32.51 -15.64 -25.83
N LEU A 44 31.71 -15.94 -24.81
CA LEU A 44 30.88 -17.15 -24.70
C LEU A 44 29.48 -16.97 -25.29
N TYR A 45 29.05 -15.76 -25.66
CA TYR A 45 27.72 -15.53 -26.21
C TYR A 45 27.78 -14.78 -27.55
N THR A 46 26.82 -15.06 -28.43
CA THR A 46 26.56 -14.22 -29.60
C THR A 46 25.81 -12.96 -29.20
N ASN A 47 25.83 -11.94 -30.05
CA ASN A 47 24.86 -10.84 -29.94
C ASN A 47 23.44 -11.40 -29.98
N PHE A 48 22.54 -10.73 -29.25
CA PHE A 48 21.13 -11.09 -29.20
C PHE A 48 20.33 -10.36 -30.28
N THR A 49 19.41 -11.05 -30.94
CA THR A 49 18.45 -10.47 -31.88
C THR A 49 17.08 -10.33 -31.22
N GLU A 50 16.43 -9.19 -31.41
CA GLU A 50 15.12 -8.93 -30.83
C GLU A 50 14.01 -9.39 -31.77
N SER A 51 13.01 -10.06 -31.21
CA SER A 51 11.75 -10.36 -31.87
C SER A 51 10.57 -9.95 -30.98
N GLN A 52 9.40 -9.74 -31.59
CA GLN A 52 8.20 -9.31 -30.88
C GLN A 52 7.09 -10.34 -31.10
N THR A 53 6.38 -10.66 -30.02
CA THR A 53 5.23 -11.57 -30.02
C THR A 53 4.10 -11.01 -29.18
N LEU A 54 2.87 -11.37 -29.51
CA LEU A 54 1.68 -11.03 -28.74
C LEU A 54 1.21 -12.26 -27.99
N ILE A 55 1.08 -12.15 -26.67
CA ILE A 55 0.60 -13.23 -25.80
C ILE A 55 -0.77 -12.83 -25.26
N ALA A 56 -1.77 -13.68 -25.43
CA ALA A 56 -3.08 -13.49 -24.81
C ALA A 56 -2.97 -13.68 -23.29
N GLN A 57 -3.49 -12.74 -22.51
CA GLN A 57 -3.59 -12.86 -21.06
C GLN A 57 -4.84 -13.66 -20.72
N ASN A 58 -4.65 -14.95 -20.47
CA ASN A 58 -5.74 -15.83 -20.04
C ASN A 58 -5.85 -15.81 -18.51
N PRO A 59 -7.06 -15.90 -17.93
CA PRO A 59 -7.24 -16.07 -16.49
C PRO A 59 -6.38 -17.22 -15.93
N VAL A 60 -5.97 -17.10 -14.67
CA VAL A 60 -5.32 -18.21 -13.98
C VAL A 60 -6.36 -19.28 -13.76
N VAL A 61 -6.07 -20.52 -14.20
CA VAL A 61 -6.96 -21.65 -13.97
C VAL A 61 -6.84 -22.02 -12.51
N LEU A 62 -7.94 -21.91 -11.79
CA LEU A 62 -8.03 -22.24 -10.38
C LEU A 62 -8.66 -23.62 -10.23
N SER A 63 -8.16 -24.36 -9.28
CA SER A 63 -8.60 -25.70 -8.93
C SER A 63 -9.99 -25.77 -8.31
N ARG A 64 -10.39 -24.69 -7.64
CA ARG A 64 -11.78 -24.44 -7.24
C ARG A 64 -12.08 -22.94 -7.31
N GLU A 65 -13.34 -22.62 -7.53
CA GLU A 65 -13.85 -21.26 -7.39
C GLU A 65 -14.32 -21.02 -5.95
N ILE A 66 -14.06 -19.84 -5.40
CA ILE A 66 -14.59 -19.43 -4.10
C ILE A 66 -15.96 -18.79 -4.33
N ASP A 67 -17.01 -19.33 -3.70
CA ASP A 67 -18.35 -18.71 -3.72
C ASP A 67 -18.34 -17.42 -2.87
N THR A 68 -18.07 -16.31 -3.55
CA THR A 68 -18.14 -14.97 -2.95
C THR A 68 -19.59 -14.45 -2.81
N GLY A 69 -20.60 -15.17 -3.27
CA GLY A 69 -22.01 -14.82 -3.08
C GLY A 69 -22.54 -15.26 -1.72
N LYS A 70 -22.38 -16.54 -1.37
CA LYS A 70 -22.93 -17.15 -0.13
C LYS A 70 -22.26 -16.66 1.14
N THR A 71 -20.96 -16.39 1.12
CA THR A 71 -20.24 -15.80 2.27
C THR A 71 -20.85 -14.46 2.74
N ARG A 72 -21.65 -13.77 1.90
CA ARG A 72 -22.31 -12.51 2.24
C ARG A 72 -23.58 -12.69 3.08
N SER A 73 -24.32 -13.80 2.97
CA SER A 73 -25.59 -14.00 3.71
C SER A 73 -25.38 -14.37 5.17
N ASP A 74 -24.34 -15.16 5.44
CA ASP A 74 -24.14 -15.75 6.77
C ASP A 74 -23.44 -14.80 7.76
N CYS A 75 -22.82 -13.72 7.25
CA CYS A 75 -22.20 -12.68 8.06
C CYS A 75 -23.19 -11.68 8.67
N SER A 76 -24.51 -11.96 8.62
CA SER A 76 -25.55 -11.02 9.07
C SER A 76 -25.56 -10.76 10.59
N GLY A 77 -24.94 -11.61 11.40
CA GLY A 77 -24.89 -11.46 12.86
C GLY A 77 -23.80 -10.53 13.42
N ILE A 78 -22.76 -10.17 12.66
CA ILE A 78 -21.62 -9.34 13.12
C ILE A 78 -21.47 -8.09 12.22
N GLN A 79 -22.58 -7.51 11.78
CA GLN A 79 -22.59 -6.51 10.69
C GLN A 79 -22.08 -5.11 11.05
N GLY A 80 -22.03 -4.70 12.32
CA GLY A 80 -21.79 -3.30 12.68
C GLY A 80 -20.33 -2.82 12.47
N ILE A 81 -19.36 -3.66 12.82
CA ILE A 81 -17.92 -3.31 12.80
C ILE A 81 -17.14 -4.24 11.83
N SER A 82 -17.62 -5.47 11.60
CA SER A 82 -16.95 -6.41 10.68
C SER A 82 -17.27 -6.16 9.22
N ALA A 83 -18.33 -5.41 8.87
CA ALA A 83 -18.68 -5.16 7.47
C ALA A 83 -17.75 -4.16 6.77
N THR A 84 -17.04 -3.32 7.53
CA THR A 84 -15.99 -2.42 7.03
C THR A 84 -14.61 -3.06 7.08
N ALA A 85 -14.40 -4.02 7.97
CA ALA A 85 -13.29 -4.96 7.89
C ALA A 85 -13.52 -5.86 6.67
N THR A 86 -13.10 -5.37 5.50
CA THR A 86 -12.95 -6.16 4.28
C THR A 86 -11.74 -7.09 4.46
N VAL A 87 -11.84 -7.94 5.48
CA VAL A 87 -10.98 -9.10 5.73
C VAL A 87 -11.07 -9.94 4.45
N SER A 88 -9.96 -10.53 4.02
CA SER A 88 -10.10 -11.73 3.17
C SER A 88 -11.12 -12.61 3.87
N ARG A 89 -12.21 -12.96 3.19
CA ARG A 89 -13.37 -13.62 3.83
C ARG A 89 -13.00 -14.95 4.49
N ILE A 90 -11.79 -15.42 4.15
CA ILE A 90 -11.14 -16.67 4.52
C ILE A 90 -10.26 -16.51 5.78
N ALA A 91 -9.89 -15.30 6.21
CA ALA A 91 -9.14 -15.12 7.46
C ALA A 91 -10.04 -14.95 8.71
N THR A 92 -11.36 -14.81 8.53
CA THR A 92 -12.28 -14.45 9.64
C THR A 92 -12.87 -15.64 10.41
N TYR A 93 -12.87 -16.85 9.85
CA TYR A 93 -13.48 -18.05 10.44
C TYR A 93 -12.47 -19.22 10.51
N PRO A 94 -12.65 -20.18 11.42
CA PRO A 94 -11.89 -21.42 11.41
C PRO A 94 -12.22 -22.26 10.15
N PRO A 95 -11.26 -23.04 9.62
CA PRO A 95 -11.41 -23.84 8.39
C PRO A 95 -12.70 -24.68 8.37
N GLU A 96 -13.02 -25.29 9.52
CA GLU A 96 -14.18 -26.15 9.75
C GLU A 96 -15.55 -25.53 9.41
N LYS A 97 -15.65 -24.19 9.33
CA LYS A 97 -16.91 -23.47 9.05
C LYS A 97 -16.92 -22.72 7.71
N GLN A 98 -15.83 -22.75 6.94
CA GLN A 98 -15.61 -21.75 5.89
C GLN A 98 -16.04 -22.11 4.48
N VAL A 99 -16.24 -23.38 4.15
CA VAL A 99 -16.42 -23.78 2.77
C VAL A 99 -17.64 -24.68 2.64
N THR A 100 -18.76 -24.09 2.23
CA THR A 100 -19.88 -24.88 1.70
C THR A 100 -19.54 -25.21 0.25
N TYR A 101 -19.09 -26.44 0.02
CA TYR A 101 -18.78 -26.95 -1.31
C TYR A 101 -20.06 -26.96 -2.15
N THR A 102 -20.08 -26.21 -3.26
CA THR A 102 -21.24 -26.12 -4.14
C THR A 102 -21.28 -27.19 -5.23
N ASP A 103 -20.24 -28.01 -5.34
CA ASP A 103 -20.15 -29.01 -6.38
C ASP A 103 -20.66 -30.36 -5.85
N GLU A 104 -21.92 -30.68 -6.16
CA GLU A 104 -22.56 -31.97 -5.85
C GLU A 104 -21.81 -33.17 -6.49
N ASN A 105 -20.87 -32.91 -7.40
CA ASN A 105 -20.05 -33.93 -8.05
C ASN A 105 -18.67 -34.15 -7.42
N CYS A 106 -18.29 -33.43 -6.37
CA CYS A 106 -17.00 -33.62 -5.72
C CYS A 106 -17.12 -34.71 -4.63
N GLU A 107 -17.01 -35.98 -5.01
CA GLU A 107 -16.80 -37.13 -4.09
C GLU A 107 -15.58 -36.92 -3.15
N GLN A 108 -14.78 -35.87 -3.34
CA GLN A 108 -13.63 -35.50 -2.52
C GLN A 108 -13.95 -34.53 -1.37
N ALA A 109 -15.15 -33.97 -1.26
CA ALA A 109 -15.50 -33.10 -0.13
C ALA A 109 -15.37 -33.82 1.24
N ASP A 110 -15.72 -35.11 1.28
CA ASP A 110 -15.56 -35.98 2.45
C ASP A 110 -14.09 -36.32 2.77
N LEU A 111 -13.16 -36.14 1.81
CA LEU A 111 -11.73 -36.36 2.00
C LEU A 111 -11.00 -35.13 2.56
N ILE A 112 -11.50 -33.92 2.32
CA ILE A 112 -10.85 -32.67 2.74
C ILE A 112 -11.16 -32.34 4.21
N ALA A 113 -12.39 -32.59 4.66
CA ALA A 113 -12.82 -32.26 6.03
C ALA A 113 -11.99 -32.95 7.16
N PRO A 114 -11.58 -34.23 7.05
CA PRO A 114 -10.71 -34.86 8.05
C PRO A 114 -9.27 -34.31 8.04
N LEU A 115 -8.79 -33.86 6.88
CA LEU A 115 -7.45 -33.29 6.69
C LEU A 115 -7.35 -31.94 7.41
N GLU A 116 -8.36 -31.07 7.29
CA GLU A 116 -8.39 -29.75 7.93
C GLU A 116 -8.36 -29.81 9.46
N SER A 117 -8.94 -30.84 10.07
CA SER A 117 -8.97 -31.02 11.54
C SER A 117 -7.65 -31.46 12.18
N ASN A 118 -6.67 -31.90 11.38
CA ASN A 118 -5.38 -32.43 11.85
C ASN A 118 -4.17 -31.64 11.31
N LEU A 119 -4.37 -30.47 10.69
CA LEU A 119 -3.29 -29.66 10.16
C LEU A 119 -2.48 -29.02 11.30
N GLU A 120 -1.15 -29.13 11.21
CA GLU A 120 -0.25 -28.38 12.07
C GLU A 120 -0.38 -26.87 11.78
N PRO A 121 -0.09 -25.97 12.74
CA PRO A 121 -0.25 -24.52 12.57
C PRO A 121 0.45 -23.94 11.32
N VAL A 122 1.57 -24.54 10.90
CA VAL A 122 2.32 -24.15 9.69
C VAL A 122 1.49 -24.39 8.43
N ASP A 123 0.75 -25.50 8.36
CA ASP A 123 -0.08 -25.87 7.22
C ASP A 123 -1.30 -24.95 7.09
N ILE A 124 -1.82 -24.45 8.23
CA ILE A 124 -2.94 -23.51 8.27
C ILE A 124 -2.55 -22.12 7.73
N ASN A 125 -1.38 -21.62 8.10
CA ASN A 125 -0.86 -20.36 7.55
C ASN A 125 -0.68 -20.47 6.03
N GLU A 126 -0.08 -21.58 5.59
CA GLU A 126 0.12 -21.80 4.16
C GLU A 126 -1.21 -21.88 3.40
N TRP A 127 -2.19 -22.60 3.96
CA TRP A 127 -3.53 -22.67 3.41
C TRP A 127 -4.19 -21.30 3.31
N THR A 128 -4.12 -20.49 4.37
CA THR A 128 -4.72 -19.15 4.43
C THR A 128 -4.13 -18.23 3.35
N GLU A 129 -2.81 -18.30 3.12
CA GLU A 129 -2.15 -17.55 2.05
C GLU A 129 -2.52 -18.02 0.66
N HIS A 130 -2.61 -19.33 0.49
CA HIS A 130 -3.03 -19.95 -0.76
C HIS A 130 -4.44 -19.51 -1.14
N GLU A 131 -5.37 -19.57 -0.18
CA GLU A 131 -6.74 -19.10 -0.37
C GLU A 131 -6.83 -17.58 -0.62
N SER A 132 -6.02 -16.79 0.08
CA SER A 132 -5.92 -15.34 -0.16
C SER A 132 -5.44 -15.02 -1.58
N MET A 133 -4.46 -15.76 -2.10
CA MET A 133 -4.03 -15.64 -3.50
C MET A 133 -5.15 -16.04 -4.46
N ARG A 134 -5.85 -17.15 -4.20
CA ARG A 134 -6.97 -17.62 -5.01
C ARG A 134 -8.10 -16.61 -5.10
N GLU A 135 -8.52 -16.02 -3.98
CA GLU A 135 -9.56 -14.98 -3.92
C GLU A 135 -9.19 -13.79 -4.81
N GLN A 136 -7.92 -13.38 -4.80
CA GLN A 136 -7.44 -12.26 -5.61
C GLN A 136 -7.42 -12.58 -7.11
N LEU A 137 -7.05 -13.81 -7.48
CA LEU A 137 -6.98 -14.23 -8.89
C LEU A 137 -8.37 -14.42 -9.52
N GLN A 138 -9.34 -14.93 -8.75
CA GLN A 138 -10.71 -15.13 -9.24
C GLN A 138 -11.37 -13.80 -9.63
N GLY A 139 -11.09 -12.71 -8.90
CA GLY A 139 -11.66 -11.38 -9.19
C GLY A 139 -11.28 -10.78 -10.55
N LEU A 140 -10.27 -11.34 -11.24
CA LEU A 140 -9.85 -10.89 -12.58
C LEU A 140 -10.37 -11.77 -13.73
N ALA A 141 -11.01 -12.92 -13.43
CA ALA A 141 -11.46 -13.86 -14.43
C ALA A 141 -12.45 -13.25 -15.44
N ASP A 142 -13.25 -12.27 -14.99
CA ASP A 142 -14.31 -11.64 -15.79
C ASP A 142 -13.83 -10.45 -16.64
N SER A 143 -12.56 -10.05 -16.53
CA SER A 143 -12.03 -8.92 -17.30
C SER A 143 -11.69 -9.32 -18.74
N ASP A 144 -11.94 -8.42 -19.70
CA ASP A 144 -11.67 -8.64 -21.12
C ASP A 144 -10.27 -9.24 -21.37
N LEU A 145 -10.20 -10.23 -22.26
CA LEU A 145 -8.93 -10.80 -22.72
C LEU A 145 -8.05 -9.69 -23.31
N HIS A 146 -6.96 -9.37 -22.61
CA HIS A 146 -5.97 -8.42 -23.07
C HIS A 146 -4.79 -9.17 -23.67
N SER A 147 -4.31 -8.75 -24.84
CA SER A 147 -2.99 -9.19 -25.31
C SER A 147 -1.90 -8.35 -24.64
N MET A 148 -0.78 -8.98 -24.31
CA MET A 148 0.45 -8.29 -23.93
C MET A 148 1.49 -8.44 -25.03
N GLU A 149 2.12 -7.32 -25.38
CA GLU A 149 3.33 -7.32 -26.20
C GLU A 149 4.51 -7.84 -25.36
N VAL A 150 5.16 -8.87 -25.88
CA VAL A 150 6.38 -9.44 -25.30
C VAL A 150 7.48 -9.37 -26.34
N ARG A 151 8.65 -8.90 -25.91
CA ARG A 151 9.87 -8.93 -26.72
C ARG A 151 10.73 -10.08 -26.25
N VAL A 152 11.38 -10.74 -27.20
CA VAL A 152 12.26 -11.87 -26.93
C VAL A 152 13.62 -11.54 -27.51
N LEU A 153 14.65 -11.62 -26.67
CA LEU A 153 16.05 -11.51 -27.11
C LEU A 153 16.60 -12.91 -27.31
N SER A 154 16.92 -13.26 -28.56
CA SER A 154 17.43 -14.58 -28.93
C SER A 154 18.92 -14.55 -29.23
N GLY A 155 19.69 -15.44 -28.62
CA GLY A 155 21.13 -15.55 -28.80
C GLY A 155 21.61 -16.99 -28.66
N HIS A 156 22.92 -17.19 -28.73
CA HIS A 156 23.55 -18.50 -28.59
C HIS A 156 24.75 -18.42 -27.65
N ARG A 157 24.85 -19.40 -26.76
CA ARG A 157 26.06 -19.72 -26.03
C ARG A 157 27.00 -20.52 -26.94
N LYS A 158 28.27 -20.14 -26.95
CA LYS A 158 29.36 -20.77 -27.71
C LYS A 158 30.19 -21.67 -26.81
N HIS A 159 30.65 -22.76 -27.37
CA HIS A 159 31.74 -23.55 -26.83
C HIS A 159 33.07 -22.78 -26.98
N PRO A 160 34.13 -23.06 -26.18
CA PRO A 160 35.43 -22.40 -26.32
C PRO A 160 36.07 -22.52 -27.72
N ASP A 161 35.68 -23.51 -28.51
CA ASP A 161 36.12 -23.66 -29.92
C ASP A 161 35.32 -22.83 -30.92
N GLY A 162 34.31 -22.08 -30.46
CA GLY A 162 33.45 -21.22 -31.27
C GLY A 162 32.19 -21.89 -31.82
N SER A 163 31.99 -23.20 -31.63
CA SER A 163 30.76 -23.89 -32.03
C SER A 163 29.57 -23.50 -31.15
N ILE A 164 28.35 -23.61 -31.68
CA ILE A 164 27.12 -23.30 -30.93
C ILE A 164 26.84 -24.44 -29.95
N GLU A 165 26.76 -24.10 -28.66
CA GLU A 165 26.51 -25.06 -27.58
C GLU A 165 25.06 -25.04 -27.10
N THR A 166 24.44 -23.86 -26.98
CA THR A 166 23.09 -23.72 -26.42
C THR A 166 22.39 -22.49 -26.99
N GLY A 167 21.15 -22.62 -27.47
CA GLY A 167 20.31 -21.47 -27.81
C GLY A 167 19.69 -20.85 -26.56
N VAL A 168 19.57 -19.52 -26.51
CA VAL A 168 19.05 -18.79 -25.34
C VAL A 168 18.02 -17.76 -25.79
N ASP A 169 16.84 -17.80 -25.19
CA ASP A 169 15.78 -16.80 -25.40
C ASP A 169 15.46 -16.09 -24.10
N ILE A 170 15.58 -14.76 -24.06
CA ILE A 170 15.34 -13.94 -22.87
C ILE A 170 14.01 -13.21 -23.02
N TYR A 171 13.12 -13.48 -22.08
CA TYR A 171 11.82 -12.85 -21.88
C TYR A 171 11.88 -11.91 -20.68
N GLU A 172 10.98 -10.92 -20.62
CA GLU A 172 10.81 -10.06 -19.45
C GLU A 172 9.41 -10.19 -18.84
N MET A 173 9.35 -10.22 -17.52
CA MET A 173 8.16 -9.92 -16.73
C MET A 173 8.30 -8.56 -16.06
N HIS A 174 7.49 -7.59 -16.50
CA HIS A 174 7.54 -6.21 -16.04
C HIS A 174 6.49 -5.97 -14.93
N TRP A 175 6.95 -5.63 -13.73
CA TRP A 175 6.11 -5.31 -12.56
C TRP A 175 5.85 -3.81 -12.39
N ALA A 176 6.83 -2.98 -12.76
CA ALA A 176 6.84 -1.58 -12.38
C ALA A 176 5.72 -0.74 -13.03
N ASP A 177 5.12 -1.19 -14.14
CA ASP A 177 3.93 -0.52 -14.69
C ASP A 177 2.68 -0.70 -13.84
N LEU A 178 2.64 -1.74 -12.99
CA LEU A 178 1.54 -2.03 -12.08
C LEU A 178 1.74 -1.42 -10.69
N SER A 179 3.00 -1.24 -10.25
CA SER A 179 3.31 -0.74 -8.91
C SER A 179 3.63 0.75 -8.83
N ARG A 180 3.94 1.39 -9.96
CA ARG A 180 4.40 2.79 -9.96
C ARG A 180 3.30 3.79 -9.67
N ILE A 181 3.74 4.85 -8.99
CA ILE A 181 3.03 6.11 -8.93
C ILE A 181 3.09 6.81 -10.29
N GLY A 182 1.96 7.30 -10.79
CA GLY A 182 1.93 8.09 -12.02
C GLY A 182 2.78 9.37 -11.91
N ASN A 183 3.44 9.77 -13.01
CA ASN A 183 4.34 10.94 -13.06
C ASN A 183 3.67 12.30 -12.79
N HIS A 184 2.35 12.34 -12.57
CA HIS A 184 1.61 13.57 -12.35
C HIS A 184 1.48 13.86 -10.85
N PHE A 185 1.67 15.13 -10.45
CA PHE A 185 1.59 15.59 -9.06
C PHE A 185 0.36 15.07 -8.29
N PHE A 186 -0.83 15.16 -8.89
CA PHE A 186 -2.06 14.68 -8.26
C PHE A 186 -2.13 13.15 -8.15
N SER A 187 -1.59 12.42 -9.12
CA SER A 187 -1.48 10.95 -9.04
C SER A 187 -0.57 10.55 -7.90
N PHE A 188 0.53 11.29 -7.71
CA PHE A 188 1.43 11.06 -6.59
C PHE A 188 0.79 11.37 -5.25
N LEU A 189 0.18 12.54 -5.09
CA LEU A 189 -0.49 12.89 -3.83
C LEU A 189 -1.55 11.84 -3.46
N PHE A 190 -2.29 11.37 -4.46
CA PHE A 190 -3.30 10.36 -4.25
C PHE A 190 -2.72 9.00 -3.87
N GLU A 191 -1.73 8.49 -4.60
CA GLU A 191 -1.09 7.21 -4.25
C GLU A 191 -0.34 7.28 -2.91
N PHE A 192 0.28 8.42 -2.58
CA PHE A 192 0.88 8.64 -1.26
C PHE A 192 -0.16 8.66 -0.15
N TYR A 193 -1.29 9.33 -0.37
CA TYR A 193 -2.42 9.33 0.55
C TYR A 193 -2.95 7.90 0.74
N LEU A 194 -3.10 7.13 -0.34
CA LEU A 194 -3.51 5.73 -0.26
C LEU A 194 -2.49 4.87 0.48
N LEU A 195 -1.20 5.04 0.21
CA LEU A 195 -0.14 4.35 0.93
C LEU A 195 -0.27 4.61 2.43
N LEU A 196 -0.46 5.87 2.82
CA LEU A 196 -0.61 6.29 4.19
C LEU A 196 -1.77 5.56 4.88
N TYR A 197 -2.94 5.46 4.25
CA TYR A 197 -4.07 4.73 4.84
C TYR A 197 -4.02 3.21 4.66
N PHE A 198 -3.20 2.71 3.74
CA PHE A 198 -3.02 1.28 3.56
C PHE A 198 -2.00 0.68 4.54
N LEU A 199 -1.06 1.47 5.06
CA LEU A 199 -0.10 1.00 6.07
C LEU A 199 -0.76 0.38 7.32
N PRO A 200 -1.75 1.01 7.98
CA PRO A 200 -2.48 0.39 9.09
C PRO A 200 -3.12 -0.94 8.71
N ARG A 201 -3.67 -1.02 7.48
CA ARG A 201 -4.28 -2.23 6.93
C ARG A 201 -3.27 -3.37 6.80
N ILE A 202 -2.03 -3.07 6.42
CA ILE A 202 -0.95 -4.08 6.42
C ILE A 202 -0.73 -4.64 7.83
N GLY A 203 -0.76 -3.78 8.86
CA GLY A 203 -0.67 -4.22 10.24
C GLY A 203 -1.80 -5.17 10.61
N THR A 204 -3.02 -4.85 10.16
CA THR A 204 -4.20 -5.69 10.36
C THR A 204 -4.08 -7.02 9.63
N LEU A 205 -3.71 -7.04 8.35
CA LEU A 205 -3.47 -8.26 7.59
C LEU A 205 -2.43 -9.15 8.28
N THR A 206 -1.39 -8.55 8.85
CA THR A 206 -0.35 -9.29 9.60
C THR A 206 -0.95 -9.97 10.83
N LEU A 207 -1.78 -9.27 11.61
CA LEU A 207 -2.48 -9.83 12.77
C LEU A 207 -3.54 -10.87 12.38
N GLU A 208 -4.29 -10.62 11.31
CA GLU A 208 -5.28 -11.56 10.76
C GLU A 208 -4.62 -12.90 10.40
N ARG A 209 -3.47 -12.86 9.73
CA ARG A 209 -2.71 -14.06 9.33
C ARG A 209 -2.08 -14.82 10.49
N ALA A 210 -1.81 -14.14 11.60
CA ALA A 210 -1.31 -14.79 12.81
C ALA A 210 -2.43 -15.38 13.68
N ARG A 211 -3.69 -15.01 13.41
CA ARG A 211 -4.84 -15.42 14.22
C ARG A 211 -5.00 -16.93 14.35
N PRO A 212 -4.81 -17.76 13.29
CA PRO A 212 -4.93 -19.21 13.43
C PRO A 212 -3.87 -19.85 14.34
N CYS A 213 -2.72 -19.21 14.49
CA CYS A 213 -1.65 -19.65 15.40
C CYS A 213 -1.80 -19.08 16.81
N ALA A 214 -2.66 -18.07 17.01
CA ALA A 214 -2.90 -17.51 18.33
C ALA A 214 -3.79 -18.48 19.13
N PRO A 215 -3.41 -18.88 20.37
CA PRO A 215 -4.25 -19.73 21.18
C PRO A 215 -5.64 -19.09 21.35
N ASP A 216 -6.73 -19.84 21.14
CA ASP A 216 -8.12 -19.34 21.22
C ASP A 216 -8.44 -18.59 22.52
N LYS A 217 -7.67 -18.87 23.58
CA LYS A 217 -7.80 -18.29 24.92
C LYS A 217 -6.90 -17.07 25.16
N ASN A 218 -6.08 -16.64 24.20
CA ASN A 218 -5.18 -15.50 24.39
C ASN A 218 -5.97 -14.18 24.32
N ILE A 219 -6.48 -13.75 25.48
CA ILE A 219 -7.24 -12.51 25.63
C ILE A 219 -6.41 -11.30 25.19
N SER A 220 -5.11 -11.26 25.49
CA SER A 220 -4.24 -10.16 25.06
C SER A 220 -4.14 -10.05 23.54
N PHE A 221 -4.00 -11.16 22.82
CA PHE A 221 -4.01 -11.15 21.35
C PHE A 221 -5.33 -10.58 20.80
N ARG A 222 -6.46 -11.02 21.35
CA ARG A 222 -7.79 -10.52 20.96
C ARG A 222 -7.94 -9.02 21.21
N ILE A 223 -7.54 -8.55 22.39
CA ILE A 223 -7.56 -7.12 22.73
C ILE A 223 -6.66 -6.35 21.76
N ALA A 224 -5.45 -6.84 21.49
CA ALA A 224 -4.54 -6.21 20.55
C ALA A 224 -5.16 -6.10 19.15
N PHE A 225 -5.69 -7.20 18.64
CA PHE A 225 -6.34 -7.29 17.33
C PHE A 225 -7.53 -6.33 17.18
N TYR A 226 -8.50 -6.37 18.09
CA TYR A 226 -9.68 -5.52 17.99
C TYR A 226 -9.36 -4.04 18.21
N SER A 227 -8.43 -3.72 19.11
CA SER A 227 -7.98 -2.34 19.31
C SER A 227 -7.26 -1.80 18.08
N HIS A 228 -6.43 -2.63 17.43
CA HIS A 228 -5.79 -2.29 16.17
C HIS A 228 -6.82 -2.03 15.07
N LEU A 229 -7.84 -2.89 14.92
CA LEU A 229 -8.93 -2.71 13.96
C LEU A 229 -9.70 -1.40 14.18
N ILE A 230 -10.03 -1.07 15.43
CA ILE A 230 -10.72 0.18 15.76
C ILE A 230 -9.82 1.38 15.44
N ALA A 231 -8.55 1.32 15.80
CA ALA A 231 -7.59 2.39 15.50
C ALA A 231 -7.43 2.58 13.99
N GLU A 232 -7.26 1.50 13.22
CA GLU A 232 -7.26 1.54 11.75
C GLU A 232 -8.54 2.20 11.23
N TYR A 233 -9.72 1.75 11.67
CA TYR A 233 -11.00 2.26 11.22
C TYR A 233 -11.15 3.78 11.49
N LEU A 234 -10.71 4.24 12.67
CA LEU A 234 -10.71 5.65 13.01
C LEU A 234 -9.79 6.44 12.08
N THR A 235 -8.54 6.00 11.87
CA THR A 235 -7.56 6.68 11.02
C THR A 235 -7.94 6.67 9.54
N VAL A 236 -8.42 5.54 9.03
CA VAL A 236 -8.64 5.32 7.59
C VAL A 236 -9.99 5.85 7.13
N ILE A 237 -11.02 5.75 7.97
CA ILE A 237 -12.41 6.04 7.56
C ILE A 237 -12.95 7.27 8.30
N VAL A 238 -13.02 7.22 9.62
CA VAL A 238 -13.76 8.24 10.41
C VAL A 238 -13.09 9.60 10.33
N ILE A 239 -11.79 9.67 10.61
CA ILE A 239 -11.04 10.93 10.66
C ILE A 239 -11.03 11.62 9.28
N PRO A 240 -10.68 10.95 8.16
CA PRO A 240 -10.79 11.56 6.84
C PRO A 240 -12.20 12.04 6.49
N ALA A 241 -13.23 11.25 6.79
CA ALA A 241 -14.61 11.62 6.51
C ALA A 241 -15.05 12.86 7.31
N MET A 242 -14.66 12.95 8.59
CA MET A 242 -14.90 14.15 9.42
C MET A 242 -14.20 15.38 8.85
N HIS A 243 -12.96 15.26 8.37
CA HIS A 243 -12.25 16.36 7.73
C HIS A 243 -12.93 16.86 6.45
N LEU A 244 -13.47 15.95 5.64
CA LEU A 244 -14.29 16.33 4.48
C LEU A 244 -15.56 17.07 4.91
N CYS A 245 -16.15 16.72 6.06
CA CYS A 245 -17.31 17.42 6.62
C CYS A 245 -16.95 18.81 7.16
N VAL A 246 -15.81 19.00 7.81
CA VAL A 246 -15.33 20.34 8.20
C VAL A 246 -15.07 21.18 6.94
N LEU A 247 -14.43 20.59 5.93
CA LEU A 247 -14.15 21.26 4.67
C LEU A 247 -15.45 21.66 3.95
N SER A 248 -16.48 20.81 3.99
CA SER A 248 -17.77 21.11 3.36
C SER A 248 -18.40 22.37 3.95
N MET A 249 -18.40 22.50 5.27
CA MET A 249 -18.90 23.69 5.96
C MET A 249 -18.05 24.92 5.65
N GLY A 250 -16.72 24.79 5.67
CA GLY A 250 -15.82 25.91 5.36
C GLY A 250 -16.01 26.46 3.95
N VAL A 251 -16.17 25.57 2.95
CA VAL A 251 -16.42 25.97 1.55
C VAL A 251 -17.79 26.63 1.39
N THR A 252 -18.81 26.17 2.13
CA THR A 252 -20.15 26.77 2.10
C THR A 252 -20.17 28.20 2.62
N VAL A 253 -19.43 28.49 3.68
CA VAL A 253 -19.43 29.83 4.31
C VAL A 253 -18.62 30.86 3.50
N LEU A 254 -17.62 30.42 2.73
CA LEU A 254 -16.64 31.29 2.05
C LEU A 254 -17.26 32.44 1.21
N PRO A 255 -18.28 32.23 0.36
CA PRO A 255 -18.82 33.30 -0.50
C PRO A 255 -19.43 34.46 0.26
N PHE A 256 -20.00 34.19 1.43
CA PHE A 256 -20.66 35.21 2.26
C PHE A 256 -19.65 36.14 2.90
N VAL A 257 -18.43 35.65 3.14
CA VAL A 257 -17.34 36.49 3.61
C VAL A 257 -16.76 37.38 2.50
N TYR A 258 -16.95 37.01 1.22
CA TYR A 258 -16.44 37.77 0.07
C TYR A 258 -17.37 38.87 -0.44
N LEU A 259 -18.65 38.86 -0.05
CA LEU A 259 -19.67 39.80 -0.53
C LEU A 259 -19.69 41.07 0.35
N LYS A 260 -18.80 42.02 0.05
CA LYS A 260 -18.63 43.27 0.82
C LYS A 260 -19.71 44.34 0.58
N GLU A 261 -20.47 44.30 -0.52
CA GLU A 261 -21.50 45.31 -0.78
C GLU A 261 -22.81 44.68 -1.30
N PRO A 262 -23.89 44.71 -0.48
CA PRO A 262 -25.18 44.14 -0.85
C PRO A 262 -25.91 44.89 -1.97
N GLU A 263 -25.52 46.13 -2.28
CA GLU A 263 -26.38 47.04 -3.04
C GLU A 263 -26.25 46.95 -4.57
N ASP A 264 -25.12 46.48 -5.15
CA ASP A 264 -24.99 46.46 -6.63
C ASP A 264 -24.35 45.20 -7.27
N THR A 265 -23.76 44.27 -6.49
CA THR A 265 -23.10 43.07 -7.07
C THR A 265 -23.34 41.75 -6.32
N GLY A 266 -24.22 41.75 -5.30
CA GLY A 266 -24.39 40.67 -4.31
C GLY A 266 -24.68 39.25 -4.83
N GLY A 267 -25.21 39.10 -6.05
CA GLY A 267 -25.48 37.78 -6.63
C GLY A 267 -24.29 37.19 -7.42
N GLY A 268 -23.41 38.03 -7.99
CA GLY A 268 -22.51 37.58 -9.06
C GLY A 268 -21.48 36.51 -8.64
N SER A 269 -20.88 36.65 -7.46
CA SER A 269 -19.76 35.80 -7.01
C SER A 269 -20.20 34.49 -6.36
N SER A 270 -21.28 34.49 -5.56
CA SER A 270 -21.87 33.25 -5.02
C SER A 270 -22.36 32.35 -6.16
N ILE A 271 -22.92 32.98 -7.19
CA ILE A 271 -23.41 32.25 -8.35
C ILE A 271 -22.26 31.82 -9.27
N ALA A 272 -21.19 32.61 -9.42
CA ALA A 272 -19.97 32.17 -10.08
C ALA A 272 -19.36 30.94 -9.37
N LEU A 273 -19.34 30.90 -8.03
CA LEU A 273 -18.87 29.72 -7.31
C LEU A 273 -19.79 28.51 -7.52
N LEU A 274 -21.12 28.69 -7.50
CA LEU A 274 -22.06 27.61 -7.84
C LEU A 274 -21.83 27.07 -9.26
N ILE A 275 -21.57 27.94 -10.23
CA ILE A 275 -21.25 27.55 -11.60
C ILE A 275 -19.93 26.77 -11.64
N ILE A 276 -18.90 27.22 -10.94
CA ILE A 276 -17.59 26.53 -10.87
C ILE A 276 -17.76 25.16 -10.20
N LEU A 277 -18.40 25.09 -9.02
CA LEU A 277 -18.63 23.84 -8.30
C LEU A 277 -19.49 22.87 -9.12
N GLY A 278 -20.51 23.38 -9.80
CA GLY A 278 -21.36 22.61 -10.70
C GLY A 278 -20.61 22.09 -11.92
N ALA A 279 -19.76 22.90 -12.53
CA ALA A 279 -18.90 22.51 -13.64
C ALA A 279 -17.85 21.47 -13.22
N VAL A 280 -17.25 21.62 -12.04
CA VAL A 280 -16.33 20.64 -11.45
C VAL A 280 -17.05 19.32 -11.17
N ALA A 281 -18.24 19.37 -10.56
CA ALA A 281 -19.06 18.18 -10.32
C ALA A 281 -19.40 17.46 -11.63
N LEU A 282 -19.85 18.20 -12.64
CA LEU A 282 -20.14 17.66 -13.97
C LEU A 282 -18.89 17.08 -14.66
N PHE A 283 -17.74 17.76 -14.55
CA PHE A 283 -16.46 17.25 -15.06
C PHE A 283 -16.03 15.95 -14.38
N LEU A 284 -16.14 15.87 -13.06
CA LEU A 284 -15.82 14.65 -12.32
C LEU A 284 -16.76 13.51 -12.69
N ILE A 285 -18.07 13.78 -12.78
CA ILE A 285 -19.07 12.78 -13.19
C ILE A 285 -18.79 12.29 -14.61
N THR A 286 -18.49 13.18 -15.55
CA THR A 286 -18.18 12.79 -16.94
C THR A 286 -16.86 12.03 -17.05
N ARG A 287 -15.84 12.36 -16.24
CA ARG A 287 -14.62 11.56 -16.12
C ARG A 287 -14.91 10.18 -15.55
N ILE A 288 -15.67 10.09 -14.46
CA ILE A 288 -16.08 8.82 -13.88
C ILE A 288 -16.92 8.02 -14.89
N PHE A 289 -17.76 8.67 -15.69
CA PHE A 289 -18.54 8.02 -16.75
C PHE A 289 -17.67 7.44 -17.86
N LYS A 290 -16.64 8.19 -18.28
CA LYS A 290 -15.75 7.78 -19.39
C LYS A 290 -14.79 6.65 -18.99
N TYR A 291 -14.41 6.58 -17.71
CA TYR A 291 -13.40 5.64 -17.22
C TYR A 291 -13.96 4.57 -16.27
N GLY A 292 -15.17 4.75 -15.74
CA GLY A 292 -15.87 3.82 -14.86
C GLY A 292 -16.58 2.76 -15.68
N ARG A 293 -15.96 1.59 -15.79
CA ARG A 293 -16.44 0.42 -16.54
C ARG A 293 -17.56 -0.36 -15.84
N SER A 294 -18.08 0.11 -14.69
CA SER A 294 -19.05 -0.66 -13.91
C SER A 294 -20.42 -0.69 -14.61
N ASN A 295 -20.95 -1.89 -14.81
CA ASN A 295 -22.28 -2.23 -15.34
C ASN A 295 -23.46 -1.80 -14.42
N ASP A 296 -23.27 -0.74 -13.62
CA ASP A 296 -24.20 -0.31 -12.59
C ASP A 296 -25.35 0.47 -13.24
N GLN A 297 -26.46 -0.21 -13.52
CA GLN A 297 -27.65 0.35 -14.18
C GLN A 297 -28.24 1.59 -13.46
N TYR A 298 -27.81 1.84 -12.21
CA TYR A 298 -28.21 2.97 -11.38
C TYR A 298 -27.51 4.30 -11.71
N TRP A 299 -26.56 4.35 -12.65
CA TRP A 299 -25.82 5.59 -12.97
C TRP A 299 -26.70 6.73 -13.50
N ASN A 300 -27.73 6.40 -14.28
CA ASN A 300 -28.69 7.40 -14.78
C ASN A 300 -29.44 8.10 -13.64
N LEU A 301 -29.65 7.43 -12.50
CA LEU A 301 -30.31 8.01 -11.33
C LEU A 301 -29.45 9.03 -10.59
N TYR A 302 -28.13 9.02 -10.74
CA TYR A 302 -27.23 9.99 -10.11
C TYR A 302 -26.96 11.22 -10.98
N PHE A 303 -26.99 11.06 -12.31
CA PHE A 303 -26.83 12.18 -13.25
C PHE A 303 -28.00 13.16 -13.14
N ILE A 304 -29.22 12.64 -12.97
CA ILE A 304 -30.44 13.45 -12.92
C ILE A 304 -30.42 14.47 -11.76
N PRO A 305 -30.16 14.11 -10.49
CA PRO A 305 -30.07 15.08 -9.39
C PRO A 305 -29.00 16.16 -9.60
N VAL A 306 -27.81 15.79 -10.13
CA VAL A 306 -26.73 16.76 -10.35
C VAL A 306 -27.08 17.73 -11.46
N ALA A 307 -27.61 17.21 -12.58
CA ALA A 307 -28.08 18.04 -13.67
C ALA A 307 -29.23 18.95 -13.22
N LEU A 308 -30.19 18.43 -12.45
CA LEU A 308 -31.28 19.23 -11.88
C LEU A 308 -30.78 20.30 -10.92
N LEU A 309 -29.81 20.01 -10.05
CA LEU A 309 -29.21 20.98 -9.13
C LEU A 309 -28.39 22.04 -9.87
N PHE A 310 -27.65 21.65 -10.90
CA PHE A 310 -26.92 22.57 -11.76
C PHE A 310 -27.86 23.47 -12.57
N SER A 311 -28.90 22.90 -13.15
CA SER A 311 -29.96 23.66 -13.85
C SER A 311 -30.75 24.55 -12.90
N ALA A 312 -31.00 24.11 -11.66
CA ALA A 312 -31.60 24.94 -10.63
C ALA A 312 -30.67 26.11 -10.29
N ALA A 313 -29.38 25.88 -10.04
CA ALA A 313 -28.41 26.94 -9.78
C ALA A 313 -28.31 27.96 -10.93
N ILE A 314 -28.34 27.50 -12.19
CA ILE A 314 -28.43 28.37 -13.37
C ILE A 314 -29.76 29.11 -13.42
N GLY A 315 -30.88 28.46 -13.12
CA GLY A 315 -32.19 29.11 -13.06
C GLY A 315 -32.24 30.20 -11.99
N VAL A 316 -31.65 29.94 -10.82
CA VAL A 316 -31.44 30.91 -9.74
C VAL A 316 -30.59 32.09 -10.23
N PHE A 317 -29.49 31.82 -10.94
CA PHE A 317 -28.66 32.85 -11.56
C PHE A 317 -29.44 33.78 -12.47
N LEU A 318 -30.19 33.18 -13.39
CA LEU A 318 -30.88 33.90 -14.45
C LEU A 318 -32.09 34.68 -13.95
N THR A 319 -32.69 34.27 -12.83
CA THR A 319 -33.91 34.89 -12.27
C THR A 319 -33.63 35.93 -11.19
N GLY A 320 -32.50 35.83 -10.48
CA GLY A 320 -32.10 36.80 -9.44
C GLY A 320 -33.02 36.86 -8.21
N LYS A 321 -33.90 35.86 -8.01
CA LYS A 321 -34.98 35.88 -7.00
C LYS A 321 -34.86 34.78 -5.93
N VAL A 322 -33.67 34.55 -5.39
CA VAL A 322 -33.48 33.51 -4.36
C VAL A 322 -33.06 34.14 -3.06
N SER A 323 -33.69 33.70 -1.98
CA SER A 323 -33.32 34.14 -0.65
C SER A 323 -31.86 33.73 -0.39
N PRO A 324 -31.08 34.53 0.35
CA PRO A 324 -29.72 34.15 0.74
C PRO A 324 -29.65 32.75 1.36
N ASP A 325 -30.63 32.39 2.19
CA ASP A 325 -30.72 31.11 2.89
C ASP A 325 -30.84 29.92 1.92
N ASP A 326 -31.74 30.04 0.93
CA ASP A 326 -31.93 29.01 -0.10
C ASP A 326 -30.66 28.81 -0.94
N ASN A 327 -29.93 29.89 -1.23
CA ASN A 327 -28.68 29.84 -1.98
C ASN A 327 -27.59 29.08 -1.21
N ILE A 328 -27.47 29.32 0.10
CA ILE A 328 -26.50 28.63 0.97
C ILE A 328 -26.83 27.15 1.08
N ILE A 329 -28.10 26.83 1.30
CA ILE A 329 -28.56 25.44 1.38
C ILE A 329 -28.24 24.73 0.06
N LEU A 330 -28.51 25.37 -1.08
CA LEU A 330 -28.19 24.83 -2.40
C LEU A 330 -26.68 24.62 -2.60
N GLN A 331 -25.86 25.58 -2.17
CA GLN A 331 -24.40 25.46 -2.22
C GLN A 331 -23.88 24.34 -1.33
N HIS A 332 -24.35 24.23 -0.09
CA HIS A 332 -23.96 23.17 0.83
C HIS A 332 -24.37 21.80 0.32
N LEU A 333 -25.58 21.68 -0.25
CA LEU A 333 -26.06 20.47 -0.89
C LEU A 333 -25.16 20.06 -2.07
N LEU A 334 -24.75 21.02 -2.91
CA LEU A 334 -23.83 20.77 -4.02
C LEU A 334 -22.45 20.30 -3.55
N VAL A 335 -21.92 20.91 -2.48
CA VAL A 335 -20.64 20.48 -1.86
C VAL A 335 -20.78 19.08 -1.26
N CYS A 336 -21.86 18.78 -0.54
CA CYS A 336 -22.14 17.45 0.00
C CYS A 336 -22.24 16.40 -1.12
N LEU A 337 -22.85 16.74 -2.24
CA LEU A 337 -22.97 15.87 -3.40
C LEU A 337 -21.61 15.59 -4.05
N LEU A 338 -20.78 16.63 -4.23
CA LEU A 338 -19.40 16.50 -4.70
C LEU A 338 -18.59 15.55 -3.80
N LEU A 339 -18.67 15.76 -2.48
CA LEU A 339 -17.97 14.94 -1.50
C LEU A 339 -18.50 13.51 -1.47
N TRP A 340 -19.80 13.29 -1.64
CA TRP A 340 -20.38 11.96 -1.79
C TRP A 340 -19.78 11.19 -2.98
N PHE A 341 -19.52 11.86 -4.11
CA PHE A 341 -18.81 11.24 -5.24
C PHE A 341 -17.36 10.92 -4.89
N MET A 342 -16.65 11.80 -4.17
CA MET A 342 -15.30 11.49 -3.70
C MET A 342 -15.28 10.30 -2.74
N LEU A 343 -16.26 10.21 -1.82
CA LEU A 343 -16.43 9.08 -0.91
C LEU A 343 -16.72 7.78 -1.66
N ARG A 344 -17.41 7.83 -2.81
CA ARG A 344 -17.58 6.64 -3.67
C ARG A 344 -16.26 6.14 -4.21
N ILE A 345 -15.46 7.02 -4.82
CA ILE A 345 -14.12 6.66 -5.34
C ILE A 345 -13.26 6.08 -4.22
N TYR A 346 -13.35 6.67 -3.02
CA TYR A 346 -12.60 6.19 -1.89
C TYR A 346 -13.14 4.84 -1.38
N ASN A 347 -14.46 4.63 -1.39
CA ASN A 347 -15.11 3.38 -0.98
C ASN A 347 -14.75 2.17 -1.85
N ASP A 348 -14.48 2.38 -3.14
CA ASP A 348 -14.02 1.32 -4.03
C ASP A 348 -12.66 0.75 -3.60
N ARG A 349 -11.89 1.53 -2.82
CA ARG A 349 -10.62 1.10 -2.23
C ARG A 349 -10.75 0.70 -0.77
N GLN A 350 -11.59 1.41 -0.01
CA GLN A 350 -11.84 1.19 1.40
C GLN A 350 -13.35 1.04 1.66
N PRO A 351 -13.89 -0.18 1.56
CA PRO A 351 -15.32 -0.41 1.73
C PRO A 351 -15.82 0.05 3.10
N GLY A 352 -16.98 0.71 3.10
CA GLY A 352 -17.60 1.27 4.31
C GLY A 352 -17.41 2.77 4.46
N VAL A 353 -16.42 3.37 3.79
CA VAL A 353 -16.24 4.83 3.74
C VAL A 353 -17.50 5.54 3.29
N ARG A 354 -18.21 5.01 2.29
CA ARG A 354 -19.43 5.64 1.79
C ARG A 354 -20.55 5.64 2.82
N ALA A 355 -20.70 4.57 3.61
CA ALA A 355 -21.73 4.49 4.63
C ALA A 355 -21.46 5.50 5.76
N VAL A 356 -20.23 5.52 6.28
CA VAL A 356 -19.82 6.41 7.36
C VAL A 356 -19.82 7.86 6.90
N GLY A 357 -19.13 8.16 5.79
CA GLY A 357 -19.04 9.51 5.25
C GLY A 357 -20.39 10.02 4.78
N GLY A 358 -21.26 9.16 4.23
CA GLY A 358 -22.65 9.52 3.91
C GLY A 358 -23.46 9.90 5.13
N GLY A 359 -23.38 9.08 6.19
CA GLY A 359 -24.04 9.37 7.47
C GLY A 359 -23.55 10.69 8.07
N LEU A 360 -22.24 10.95 8.02
CA LEU A 360 -21.65 12.20 8.49
C LEU A 360 -22.07 13.40 7.64
N LEU A 361 -22.06 13.29 6.31
CA LEU A 361 -22.51 14.36 5.41
C LEU A 361 -24.01 14.67 5.57
N LEU A 362 -24.83 13.64 5.80
CA LEU A 362 -26.25 13.83 6.10
C LEU A 362 -26.42 14.52 7.45
N ALA A 363 -25.67 14.10 8.48
CA ALA A 363 -25.69 14.74 9.79
C ALA A 363 -25.26 16.21 9.71
N THR A 364 -24.22 16.53 8.92
CA THR A 364 -23.82 17.92 8.71
C THR A 364 -24.87 18.74 7.98
N LEU A 365 -25.51 18.18 6.96
CA LEU A 365 -26.58 18.85 6.22
C LEU A 365 -27.79 19.13 7.13
N LEU A 366 -28.21 18.15 7.93
CA LEU A 366 -29.31 18.30 8.88
C LEU A 366 -28.98 19.29 10.00
N LEU A 367 -27.77 19.24 10.54
CA LEU A 367 -27.28 20.20 11.53
C LEU A 367 -27.31 21.62 10.95
N PHE A 368 -26.82 21.78 9.73
CA PHE A 368 -26.76 23.06 9.06
C PHE A 368 -28.16 23.64 8.79
N ILE A 369 -29.09 22.84 8.26
CA ILE A 369 -30.49 23.24 8.05
C ILE A 369 -31.15 23.58 9.39
N GLY A 370 -30.92 22.78 10.44
CA GLY A 370 -31.49 22.98 11.77
C GLY A 370 -31.03 24.29 12.42
N LEU A 371 -29.74 24.62 12.28
CA LEU A 371 -29.18 25.87 12.79
C LEU A 371 -29.73 27.10 12.03
N LEU A 372 -29.94 27.00 10.72
CA LEU A 372 -30.59 28.07 9.93
C LEU A 372 -32.08 28.22 10.24
N SER A 373 -32.76 27.15 10.62
CA SER A 373 -34.22 27.15 10.82
C SER A 373 -34.64 27.49 12.26
N SER A 374 -33.72 27.54 13.23
CA SER A 374 -34.05 27.67 14.64
C SER A 374 -33.06 28.54 15.42
N SER A 375 -33.46 29.77 15.72
CA SER A 375 -32.74 30.66 16.62
C SER A 375 -32.58 30.08 18.03
N ALA A 376 -33.55 29.30 18.52
CA ALA A 376 -33.46 28.63 19.83
C ALA A 376 -32.38 27.53 19.89
N LEU A 377 -32.18 26.80 18.79
CA LEU A 377 -31.07 25.84 18.68
C LEU A 377 -29.72 26.56 18.60
N LEU A 378 -29.67 27.71 17.92
CA LEU A 378 -28.50 28.57 17.87
C LEU A 378 -28.13 29.05 19.29
N ASP A 379 -29.08 29.64 20.02
CA ASP A 379 -28.87 30.14 21.39
C ASP A 379 -28.42 29.04 22.36
N SER A 380 -29.04 27.86 22.28
CA SER A 380 -28.68 26.70 23.13
C SER A 380 -27.27 26.19 22.80
N SER A 381 -26.89 26.18 21.52
CA SER A 381 -25.56 25.77 21.07
C SER A 381 -24.51 26.78 21.48
N ILE A 382 -24.82 28.08 21.38
CA ILE A 382 -23.98 29.17 21.88
C ILE A 382 -23.78 29.03 23.39
N HIS A 383 -24.80 28.65 24.16
CA HIS A 383 -24.61 28.45 25.60
C HIS A 383 -23.72 27.24 25.92
N LEU A 384 -23.88 26.13 25.19
CA LEU A 384 -23.08 24.91 25.38
C LEU A 384 -21.60 25.16 25.04
N ILE A 385 -21.36 25.82 23.91
CA ILE A 385 -20.02 26.18 23.41
C ILE A 385 -19.45 27.39 24.16
N GLY A 386 -20.30 28.30 24.60
CA GLY A 386 -19.96 29.57 25.25
C GLY A 386 -19.21 29.38 26.56
N GLN A 387 -19.39 28.25 27.26
CA GLN A 387 -18.53 27.91 28.41
C GLN A 387 -17.07 27.61 28.00
N PHE A 388 -16.83 27.23 26.74
CA PHE A 388 -15.51 26.95 26.18
C PHE A 388 -14.94 28.12 25.34
N SER A 389 -15.80 29.02 24.81
CA SER A 389 -15.48 30.03 23.78
C SER A 389 -15.83 31.48 24.19
N GLN A 390 -16.27 31.72 25.43
CA GLN A 390 -16.81 33.01 25.89
C GLN A 390 -15.93 34.23 25.52
N ARG A 391 -14.61 34.10 25.60
CA ARG A 391 -13.66 35.18 25.23
C ARG A 391 -13.70 35.55 23.75
N THR A 392 -13.92 34.58 22.86
CA THR A 392 -13.98 34.81 21.41
C THR A 392 -15.33 35.42 21.05
N ALA A 393 -16.43 34.87 21.59
CA ALA A 393 -17.78 35.40 21.37
C ALA A 393 -17.92 36.85 21.88
N ASP A 394 -17.36 37.18 23.05
CA ASP A 394 -17.42 38.53 23.62
C ASP A 394 -16.61 39.55 22.80
N GLY A 395 -15.47 39.15 22.23
CA GLY A 395 -14.67 39.99 21.33
C GLY A 395 -15.37 40.26 20.00
N ILE A 396 -16.04 39.25 19.47
CA ILE A 396 -16.85 39.31 18.25
C ILE A 396 -18.04 40.26 18.42
N ILE A 397 -18.81 40.09 19.51
CA ILE A 397 -19.99 40.90 19.80
C ILE A 397 -19.59 42.37 20.00
N LYS A 398 -18.53 42.64 20.77
CA LYS A 398 -18.02 44.01 20.97
C LYS A 398 -17.53 44.67 19.68
N GLY A 399 -16.84 43.93 18.81
CA GLY A 399 -16.39 44.47 17.51
C GLY A 399 -17.55 44.92 16.63
N LEU A 400 -18.62 44.10 16.58
CA LEU A 400 -19.84 44.39 15.82
C LEU A 400 -20.64 45.57 16.40
N GLU A 401 -20.67 45.72 17.72
CA GLU A 401 -21.35 46.84 18.41
C GLU A 401 -20.63 48.18 18.23
N THR A 402 -19.30 48.17 18.15
CA THR A 402 -18.51 49.42 17.99
C THR A 402 -18.53 50.03 16.58
N GLY A 403 -19.01 49.30 15.57
CA GLY A 403 -19.02 49.71 14.16
C GLY A 403 -20.04 50.80 13.77
N GLY A 404 -21.01 51.14 14.63
CA GLY A 404 -21.87 52.33 14.52
C GLY A 404 -22.75 52.50 13.28
N GLN A 405 -22.65 51.65 12.25
CA GLN A 405 -23.44 51.75 11.02
C GLN A 405 -24.72 50.92 11.09
N HIS A 406 -25.78 51.44 10.46
CA HIS A 406 -27.12 50.86 10.38
C HIS A 406 -27.09 49.37 10.05
N GLN A 407 -27.46 48.53 11.01
CA GLN A 407 -27.66 47.10 10.80
C GLN A 407 -28.80 46.92 9.79
N THR A 408 -28.46 46.64 8.53
CA THR A 408 -29.46 46.26 7.53
C THR A 408 -29.97 44.85 7.85
N PRO A 409 -31.23 44.52 7.53
CA PRO A 409 -31.76 43.16 7.75
C PRO A 409 -30.91 42.05 7.12
N GLN A 410 -30.23 42.34 6.02
CA GLN A 410 -29.30 41.41 5.36
C GLN A 410 -28.05 41.11 6.19
N PHE A 411 -27.57 42.10 6.96
CA PHE A 411 -26.44 41.92 7.88
C PHE A 411 -26.80 40.98 9.04
N ILE A 412 -28.03 41.06 9.55
CA ILE A 412 -28.52 40.17 10.62
C ILE A 412 -28.57 38.72 10.14
N VAL A 413 -29.14 38.49 8.96
CA VAL A 413 -29.22 37.15 8.36
C VAL A 413 -27.82 36.59 8.09
N ALA A 414 -26.92 37.38 7.49
CA ALA A 414 -25.54 36.96 7.24
C ALA A 414 -24.78 36.61 8.54
N LYS A 415 -25.06 37.34 9.62
CA LYS A 415 -24.50 37.06 10.96
C LYS A 415 -25.02 35.74 11.51
N GLU A 416 -26.33 35.48 11.46
CA GLU A 416 -26.93 34.23 11.94
C GLU A 416 -26.41 33.00 11.16
N ILE A 417 -26.31 33.11 9.83
CA ILE A 417 -25.70 32.10 8.96
C ILE A 417 -24.25 31.82 9.36
N PHE A 418 -23.48 32.89 9.59
CA PHE A 418 -22.08 32.77 9.96
C PHE A 418 -21.92 32.09 11.33
N GLU A 419 -22.73 32.48 12.32
CA GLU A 419 -22.73 31.88 13.66
C GLU A 419 -23.13 30.39 13.59
N ALA A 420 -24.15 30.04 12.81
CA ALA A 420 -24.55 28.66 12.55
C ALA A 420 -23.41 27.83 11.93
N GLY A 421 -22.76 28.35 10.89
CA GLY A 421 -21.62 27.69 10.25
C GLY A 421 -20.43 27.51 11.20
N ALA A 422 -20.12 28.54 11.99
CA ALA A 422 -19.06 28.52 12.99
C ALA A 422 -19.32 27.44 14.07
N ILE A 423 -20.52 27.43 14.65
CA ILE A 423 -20.94 26.44 15.65
C ILE A 423 -20.89 25.02 15.08
N GLY A 424 -21.45 24.82 13.89
CA GLY A 424 -21.41 23.52 13.21
C GLY A 424 -19.98 23.03 13.01
N SER A 425 -19.08 23.92 12.55
CA SER A 425 -17.67 23.57 12.35
C SER A 425 -16.93 23.23 13.65
N GLN A 426 -17.25 23.92 14.75
CA GLN A 426 -16.69 23.64 16.08
C GLN A 426 -17.15 22.28 16.62
N LEU A 427 -18.42 21.92 16.44
CA LEU A 427 -18.93 20.62 16.85
C LEU A 427 -18.26 19.48 16.08
N ILE A 428 -18.03 19.63 14.77
CA ILE A 428 -17.31 18.63 13.98
C ILE A 428 -15.83 18.60 14.35
N ALA A 429 -15.20 19.74 14.61
CA ALA A 429 -13.82 19.80 15.08
C ALA A 429 -13.67 19.08 16.43
N LEU A 430 -14.60 19.28 17.37
CA LEU A 430 -14.65 18.54 18.63
C LEU A 430 -14.81 17.04 18.41
N ALA A 431 -15.74 16.63 17.53
CA ALA A 431 -15.91 15.22 17.17
C ALA A 431 -14.63 14.62 16.55
N THR A 432 -13.92 15.41 15.74
CA THR A 432 -12.64 15.04 15.13
C THR A 432 -11.56 14.87 16.20
N ALA A 433 -11.47 15.79 17.16
CA ALA A 433 -10.55 15.69 18.29
C ALA A 433 -10.82 14.45 19.16
N ILE A 434 -12.10 14.13 19.40
CA ILE A 434 -12.51 12.90 20.08
C ILE A 434 -12.08 11.68 19.28
N ALA A 435 -12.31 11.66 17.96
CA ALA A 435 -11.90 10.54 17.10
C ALA A 435 -10.38 10.33 17.10
N ILE A 436 -9.59 11.42 17.05
CA ILE A 436 -8.12 11.36 17.17
C ILE A 436 -7.71 10.83 18.53
N SER A 437 -8.36 11.28 19.62
CA SER A 437 -8.06 10.82 20.98
C SER A 437 -8.37 9.33 21.15
N LEU A 438 -9.50 8.87 20.62
CA LEU A 438 -9.86 7.46 20.58
C LEU A 438 -8.86 6.65 19.76
N PHE A 439 -8.41 7.17 18.61
CA PHE A 439 -7.37 6.53 17.82
C PHE A 439 -6.09 6.33 18.65
N VAL A 440 -5.59 7.37 19.32
CA VAL A 440 -4.39 7.28 20.17
C VAL A 440 -4.59 6.26 21.30
N LEU A 441 -5.75 6.27 21.95
CA LEU A 441 -6.09 5.32 23.02
C LEU A 441 -6.09 3.87 22.51
N PHE A 442 -6.79 3.58 21.41
CA PHE A 442 -6.86 2.22 20.87
C PHE A 442 -5.53 1.76 20.26
N ALA A 443 -4.74 2.65 19.67
CA ALA A 443 -3.38 2.35 19.25
C ALA A 443 -2.48 1.99 20.45
N PHE A 444 -2.63 2.69 21.58
CA PHE A 444 -1.91 2.38 22.81
C PHE A 444 -2.32 1.03 23.40
N ILE A 445 -3.63 0.77 23.49
CA ILE A 445 -4.15 -0.52 23.97
C ILE A 445 -3.65 -1.65 23.07
N SER A 446 -3.68 -1.46 21.74
CA SER A 446 -3.16 -2.42 20.77
C SER A 446 -1.70 -2.77 21.05
N PHE A 447 -0.87 -1.74 21.23
CA PHE A 447 0.56 -1.90 21.51
C PHE A 447 0.83 -2.63 22.84
N VAL A 448 0.21 -2.18 23.95
CA VAL A 448 0.42 -2.80 25.26
C VAL A 448 -0.06 -4.26 25.27
N ALA A 449 -1.27 -4.51 24.73
CA ALA A 449 -1.80 -5.85 24.63
C ALA A 449 -0.94 -6.73 23.70
N GLY A 450 -0.36 -6.17 22.64
CA GLY A 450 0.57 -6.87 21.76
C GLY A 450 1.89 -7.25 22.43
N VAL A 451 2.47 -6.36 23.25
CA VAL A 451 3.66 -6.67 24.05
C VAL A 451 3.38 -7.80 25.04
N VAL A 452 2.22 -7.76 25.72
CA VAL A 452 1.79 -8.84 26.63
C VAL A 452 1.55 -10.15 25.87
N ALA A 453 0.87 -10.09 24.73
CA ALA A 453 0.62 -11.26 23.88
C ALA A 453 1.93 -11.89 23.39
N ALA A 454 2.92 -11.09 22.97
CA ALA A 454 4.24 -11.59 22.61
C ALA A 454 4.97 -12.20 23.81
N GLY A 455 4.93 -11.58 24.98
CA GLY A 455 5.59 -12.09 26.18
C GLY A 455 5.01 -13.41 26.69
N THR A 456 3.70 -13.61 26.49
CA THR A 456 2.96 -14.82 26.90
C THR A 456 2.96 -15.93 25.83
N ALA A 457 3.43 -15.64 24.62
CA ALA A 457 3.54 -16.63 23.56
C ALA A 457 4.53 -17.77 23.93
N PRO A 458 4.33 -18.99 23.40
CA PRO A 458 5.27 -20.09 23.54
C PRO A 458 6.70 -19.67 23.16
N ALA A 459 7.72 -20.24 23.80
CA ALA A 459 9.10 -19.83 23.59
C ALA A 459 9.55 -19.91 22.11
N ALA A 460 9.05 -20.90 21.37
CA ALA A 460 9.33 -21.09 19.94
C ALA A 460 8.67 -20.04 19.01
N GLU A 461 7.65 -19.34 19.51
CA GLU A 461 6.88 -18.33 18.73
C GLU A 461 7.12 -16.90 19.22
N ARG A 462 7.69 -16.73 20.42
CA ARG A 462 7.87 -15.42 21.07
C ARG A 462 8.50 -14.36 20.18
N ASP A 463 9.54 -14.73 19.43
CA ASP A 463 10.22 -13.80 18.50
C ASP A 463 9.32 -13.45 17.30
N ALA A 464 8.65 -14.44 16.70
CA ALA A 464 7.67 -14.21 15.63
C ALA A 464 6.50 -13.34 16.10
N SER A 465 5.96 -13.58 17.30
CA SER A 465 4.91 -12.76 17.91
C SER A 465 5.40 -11.34 18.22
N ALA A 466 6.62 -11.17 18.74
CA ALA A 466 7.19 -9.85 18.99
C ALA A 466 7.34 -9.05 17.69
N ARG A 467 7.82 -9.67 16.61
CA ARG A 467 7.91 -9.06 15.28
C ARG A 467 6.55 -8.70 14.70
N LEU A 468 5.57 -9.59 14.84
CA LEU A 468 4.18 -9.39 14.43
C LEU A 468 3.58 -8.12 15.07
N PHE A 469 3.67 -7.99 16.39
CA PHE A 469 3.12 -6.84 17.12
C PHE A 469 3.91 -5.55 16.90
N TRP A 470 5.22 -5.67 16.69
CA TRP A 470 6.05 -4.54 16.30
C TRP A 470 5.65 -4.01 14.93
N THR A 471 5.46 -4.89 13.93
CA THR A 471 5.06 -4.50 12.57
C THR A 471 3.68 -3.85 12.56
N SER A 472 2.69 -4.45 13.23
CA SER A 472 1.35 -3.86 13.31
C SER A 472 1.36 -2.51 14.01
N SER A 473 2.08 -2.38 15.12
CA SER A 473 2.20 -1.11 15.83
C SER A 473 2.88 -0.03 14.99
N ILE A 474 4.01 -0.33 14.34
CA ILE A 474 4.73 0.70 13.58
C ILE A 474 3.94 1.19 12.37
N THR A 475 3.24 0.31 11.64
CA THR A 475 2.48 0.73 10.47
C THR A 475 1.27 1.57 10.86
N LEU A 476 0.64 1.27 11.99
CA LEU A 476 -0.44 2.08 12.57
C LEU A 476 0.07 3.45 13.03
N VAL A 477 1.15 3.47 13.82
CA VAL A 477 1.68 4.69 14.43
C VAL A 477 2.27 5.65 13.40
N VAL A 478 3.08 5.16 12.46
CA VAL A 478 3.67 6.00 11.40
C VAL A 478 2.58 6.61 10.53
N SER A 479 1.60 5.81 10.12
CA SER A 479 0.45 6.30 9.35
C SER A 479 -0.36 7.34 10.12
N GLY A 480 -0.73 7.05 11.37
CA GLY A 480 -1.50 7.96 12.21
C GLY A 480 -0.78 9.29 12.43
N LEU A 481 0.52 9.26 12.73
CA LEU A 481 1.34 10.47 12.89
C LEU A 481 1.43 11.28 11.60
N LEU A 482 1.66 10.63 10.46
CA LEU A 482 1.68 11.33 9.18
C LEU A 482 0.30 11.90 8.83
N SER A 483 -0.79 11.15 9.09
CA SER A 483 -2.17 11.63 8.88
C SER A 483 -2.45 12.87 9.71
N ILE A 484 -2.08 12.84 11.00
CA ILE A 484 -2.14 13.97 11.92
C ILE A 484 -1.34 15.14 11.33
N LEU A 485 -0.04 14.98 11.07
CA LEU A 485 0.83 16.05 10.59
C LEU A 485 0.34 16.69 9.28
N ILE A 486 -0.04 15.88 8.30
CA ILE A 486 -0.55 16.35 7.00
C ILE A 486 -1.84 17.12 7.19
N THR A 487 -2.78 16.55 7.95
CA THR A 487 -4.07 17.17 8.17
C THR A 487 -3.94 18.50 8.91
N PHE A 488 -3.17 18.54 9.99
CA PHE A 488 -2.90 19.76 10.73
C PHE A 488 -2.25 20.85 9.87
N SER A 489 -1.31 20.45 9.02
CA SER A 489 -0.62 21.38 8.14
C SER A 489 -1.52 21.91 7.03
N LEU A 490 -2.43 21.07 6.52
CA LEU A 490 -3.46 21.47 5.58
C LEU A 490 -4.40 22.52 6.21
N TRP A 491 -4.86 22.30 7.43
CA TRP A 491 -5.71 23.26 8.12
C TRP A 491 -5.01 24.57 8.47
N GLU A 492 -3.74 24.53 8.91
CA GLU A 492 -2.94 25.74 9.11
C GLU A 492 -2.76 26.49 7.79
N LEU A 493 -2.51 25.79 6.68
CA LEU A 493 -2.41 26.41 5.36
C LEU A 493 -3.74 27.07 4.94
N ILE A 494 -4.87 26.39 5.15
CA ILE A 494 -6.21 26.95 4.90
C ILE A 494 -6.43 28.20 5.76
N TYR A 495 -6.06 28.14 7.04
CA TYR A 495 -6.17 29.27 7.95
C TYR A 495 -5.32 30.45 7.54
N ARG A 496 -4.05 30.25 7.20
CA ARG A 496 -3.16 31.33 6.76
C ARG A 496 -3.59 31.91 5.43
N SER A 497 -4.06 31.07 4.51
CA SER A 497 -4.59 31.54 3.23
C SER A 497 -5.81 32.43 3.46
N THR A 498 -6.72 31.96 4.31
CA THR A 498 -7.87 32.73 4.82
C THR A 498 -7.39 34.04 5.45
N GLU A 499 -6.46 34.01 6.41
CA GLU A 499 -5.90 35.20 7.08
C GLU A 499 -5.33 36.22 6.07
N ILE A 500 -4.51 35.78 5.11
CA ILE A 500 -3.90 36.64 4.09
C ILE A 500 -4.96 37.26 3.17
N MET A 501 -5.93 36.44 2.75
CA MET A 501 -7.07 36.92 1.97
C MET A 501 -7.88 37.96 2.76
N PHE A 502 -8.06 37.76 4.07
CA PHE A 502 -8.83 38.65 4.95
C PHE A 502 -8.06 39.86 5.51
N ARG A 503 -6.72 39.88 5.48
CA ARG A 503 -5.92 41.06 5.90
C ARG A 503 -6.26 42.35 5.14
N HIS A 504 -6.80 42.23 3.92
CA HIS A 504 -7.26 43.37 3.13
C HIS A 504 -8.67 43.86 3.54
N PHE A 505 -9.34 43.13 4.42
CA PHE A 505 -10.70 43.38 4.91
C PHE A 505 -10.64 43.58 6.44
N SER A 506 -10.10 44.73 6.86
CA SER A 506 -9.78 45.07 8.27
C SER A 506 -10.95 45.03 9.26
N GLU A 507 -12.19 44.82 8.81
CA GLU A 507 -13.41 44.96 9.63
C GLU A 507 -14.10 43.63 10.00
N LEU A 508 -13.62 42.48 9.51
CA LEU A 508 -14.22 41.17 9.79
C LEU A 508 -13.22 40.17 10.42
N PRO A 509 -12.76 40.41 11.67
CA PRO A 509 -11.85 39.50 12.39
C PRO A 509 -12.47 38.13 12.77
N LEU A 510 -13.80 37.98 12.63
CA LEU A 510 -14.55 36.78 13.04
C LEU A 510 -14.04 35.47 12.43
N VAL A 511 -13.74 35.45 11.13
CA VAL A 511 -13.40 34.20 10.41
C VAL A 511 -12.01 33.70 10.79
N PRO A 512 -10.96 34.54 10.77
CA PRO A 512 -9.66 34.14 11.29
C PRO A 512 -9.73 33.72 12.76
N ASP A 513 -10.44 34.43 13.64
CA ASP A 513 -10.44 34.11 15.07
C ASP A 513 -11.18 32.81 15.39
N THR A 514 -12.28 32.52 14.69
CA THR A 514 -13.01 31.25 14.83
C THR A 514 -12.18 30.08 14.31
N LEU A 515 -11.60 30.21 13.12
CA LEU A 515 -10.76 29.17 12.52
C LEU A 515 -9.49 28.96 13.35
N ARG A 516 -8.93 30.03 13.92
CA ARG A 516 -7.83 29.99 14.87
C ARG A 516 -8.20 29.28 16.16
N ALA A 517 -9.35 29.56 16.75
CA ALA A 517 -9.81 28.88 17.96
C ALA A 517 -10.03 27.37 17.71
N ILE A 518 -10.60 27.01 16.56
CA ILE A 518 -10.72 25.62 16.11
C ILE A 518 -9.34 25.00 15.98
N LEU A 519 -8.41 25.67 15.29
CA LEU A 519 -7.04 25.19 15.15
C LEU A 519 -6.34 25.05 16.50
N GLU A 520 -6.37 26.06 17.37
CA GLU A 520 -5.76 26.04 18.70
C GLU A 520 -6.37 24.97 19.63
N SER A 521 -7.63 24.60 19.41
CA SER A 521 -8.29 23.48 20.10
C SER A 521 -7.83 22.12 19.57
N LEU A 522 -7.56 22.03 18.26
CA LEU A 522 -7.02 20.82 17.62
C LEU A 522 -5.49 20.70 17.86
N PHE A 523 -4.76 21.80 17.95
CA PHE A 523 -3.32 21.87 18.19
C PHE A 523 -3.02 21.63 19.68
N SER A 524 -2.54 20.42 19.98
CA SER A 524 -1.95 20.12 21.28
C SER A 524 -0.52 20.71 21.35
N PRO A 525 -0.12 21.41 22.42
CA PRO A 525 1.24 21.83 22.64
C PRO A 525 2.08 20.58 22.72
N GLY A 526 3.21 20.63 22.03
CA GLY A 526 3.99 19.44 21.76
C GLY A 526 3.91 18.95 20.34
N LEU A 527 3.07 19.49 19.45
CA LEU A 527 3.14 19.10 18.03
C LEU A 527 4.52 19.38 17.41
N ALA A 528 5.15 20.49 17.78
CA ALA A 528 6.54 20.77 17.42
C ALA A 528 7.51 19.71 18.00
N VAL A 529 7.30 19.27 19.25
CA VAL A 529 8.12 18.23 19.90
C VAL A 529 7.90 16.85 19.26
N ILE A 530 6.66 16.51 18.93
CA ILE A 530 6.29 15.29 18.22
C ILE A 530 6.97 15.30 16.86
N ALA A 531 6.79 16.36 16.09
CA ALA A 531 7.35 16.47 14.76
C ALA A 531 8.88 16.44 14.79
N ALA A 532 9.51 17.16 15.72
CA ALA A 532 10.96 17.11 15.95
C ALA A 532 11.42 15.69 16.31
N THR A 533 10.71 14.98 17.18
CA THR A 533 11.11 13.63 17.58
C THR A 533 10.91 12.62 16.46
N VAL A 534 9.82 12.74 15.69
CA VAL A 534 9.60 11.92 14.48
C VAL A 534 10.74 12.15 13.50
N LEU A 535 11.16 13.40 13.27
CA LEU A 535 12.29 13.70 12.39
C LEU A 535 13.62 13.16 12.91
N ILE A 536 13.87 13.25 14.22
CA ILE A 536 15.07 12.67 14.83
C ILE A 536 15.04 11.15 14.68
N ALA A 537 13.90 10.51 14.93
CA ALA A 537 13.75 9.06 14.80
C ALA A 537 13.90 8.58 13.34
N VAL A 538 13.28 9.28 12.39
CA VAL A 538 13.41 9.02 10.96
C VAL A 538 14.84 9.30 10.49
N GLY A 539 15.44 10.41 10.92
CA GLY A 539 16.82 10.76 10.63
C GLY A 539 17.81 9.73 11.18
N TYR A 540 17.58 9.22 12.39
CA TYR A 540 18.37 8.14 12.98
C TYR A 540 18.20 6.83 12.21
N ALA A 541 16.97 6.46 11.82
CA ALA A 541 16.72 5.27 11.02
C ALA A 541 17.38 5.36 9.64
N ALA A 542 17.27 6.53 8.99
CA ALA A 542 17.93 6.80 7.72
C ALA A 542 19.45 6.74 7.85
N TRP A 543 20.01 7.35 8.90
CA TRP A 543 21.44 7.30 9.21
C TRP A 543 21.94 5.86 9.43
N ALA A 544 21.16 5.04 10.13
CA ALA A 544 21.47 3.64 10.40
C ALA A 544 21.60 2.78 9.12
N ILE A 545 20.83 3.09 8.08
CA ILE A 545 20.88 2.40 6.77
C ILE A 545 21.77 3.14 5.74
N CYS A 546 22.03 4.43 5.93
CA CYS A 546 22.72 5.32 4.98
C CYS A 546 24.02 4.76 4.36
N PRO A 547 24.87 4.01 5.09
CA PRO A 547 26.07 3.40 4.50
C PRO A 547 25.78 2.50 3.29
N ALA A 548 24.60 1.87 3.21
CA ALA A 548 24.25 0.97 2.13
C ALA A 548 24.03 1.70 0.78
N PRO A 549 23.13 2.70 0.65
CA PRO A 549 23.02 3.48 -0.58
C PRO A 549 24.31 4.24 -0.96
N LEU A 550 25.10 4.67 0.03
CA LEU A 550 26.38 5.34 -0.23
C LEU A 550 27.46 4.39 -0.74
N SER A 551 27.34 3.08 -0.45
CA SER A 551 28.32 2.08 -0.89
C SER A 551 28.42 1.98 -2.42
N ASP A 552 27.35 2.27 -3.15
CA ASP A 552 27.35 2.27 -4.61
C ASP A 552 28.34 3.29 -5.21
N GLY A 553 28.71 4.35 -4.46
CA GLY A 553 29.68 5.36 -4.88
C GLY A 553 31.12 5.13 -4.41
N ILE A 554 31.37 4.15 -3.54
CA ILE A 554 32.68 3.96 -2.91
C ILE A 554 33.58 3.07 -3.79
N LYS A 555 34.67 3.65 -4.29
CA LYS A 555 35.65 2.93 -5.14
C LYS A 555 36.51 1.92 -4.38
N ASN A 556 36.72 2.11 -3.07
CA ASN A 556 37.62 1.27 -2.28
C ASN A 556 36.86 0.11 -1.60
N LYS A 557 36.56 -0.93 -2.39
CA LYS A 557 35.67 -2.06 -2.07
C LYS A 557 36.27 -3.13 -1.13
N ARG A 558 37.17 -2.78 -0.19
CA ARG A 558 38.01 -3.78 0.52
C ARG A 558 37.36 -4.48 1.73
N ASP A 559 36.31 -3.91 2.34
CA ASP A 559 35.69 -4.48 3.55
C ASP A 559 34.23 -4.88 3.32
N VAL A 560 34.02 -5.96 2.55
CA VAL A 560 32.71 -6.57 2.27
C VAL A 560 31.97 -6.89 3.57
N ALA A 561 32.63 -7.61 4.49
CA ALA A 561 32.01 -8.04 5.73
C ALA A 561 31.71 -6.88 6.68
N GLY A 562 32.54 -5.84 6.71
CA GLY A 562 32.30 -4.63 7.50
C GLY A 562 31.03 -3.91 7.08
N LEU A 563 30.81 -3.71 5.78
CA LEU A 563 29.59 -3.09 5.28
C LEU A 563 28.34 -3.90 5.65
N GLY A 564 28.41 -5.23 5.47
CA GLY A 564 27.33 -6.16 5.85
C GLY A 564 26.94 -6.06 7.32
N ARG A 565 27.95 -6.08 8.21
CA ARG A 565 27.77 -5.94 9.67
C ARG A 565 27.27 -4.57 10.10
N ILE A 566 27.72 -3.49 9.44
CA ILE A 566 27.19 -2.14 9.68
C ILE A 566 25.69 -2.12 9.40
N LEU A 567 25.27 -2.73 8.30
CA LEU A 567 23.86 -2.77 7.93
C LEU A 567 23.03 -3.69 8.84
N ASP A 568 23.57 -4.83 9.29
CA ASP A 568 22.93 -5.70 10.31
C ASP A 568 22.66 -4.92 11.61
N ARG A 569 23.66 -4.15 12.07
CA ARG A 569 23.50 -3.26 13.23
C ARG A 569 22.51 -2.16 12.94
N GLY A 570 22.53 -1.61 11.73
CA GLY A 570 21.60 -0.58 11.27
C GLY A 570 20.15 -1.02 11.42
N PHE A 571 19.79 -2.20 10.90
CA PHE A 571 18.44 -2.75 11.05
C PHE A 571 18.05 -3.00 12.50
N THR A 572 18.99 -3.49 13.31
CA THR A 572 18.75 -3.69 14.74
C THR A 572 18.51 -2.35 15.45
N GLN A 573 19.29 -1.32 15.08
CA GLN A 573 19.20 0.03 15.64
C GLN A 573 17.92 0.76 15.23
N MET A 574 17.39 0.51 14.03
CA MET A 574 16.12 1.09 13.59
C MET A 574 14.96 0.74 14.54
N ASN A 575 15.03 -0.39 15.25
CA ASN A 575 14.03 -0.70 16.26
C ASN A 575 13.97 0.39 17.34
N TYR A 576 15.09 1.02 17.71
CA TYR A 576 15.11 2.14 18.66
C TYR A 576 14.37 3.36 18.13
N SER A 577 14.48 3.69 16.83
CA SER A 577 13.66 4.75 16.22
C SER A 577 12.19 4.47 16.41
N SER A 578 11.76 3.23 16.19
CA SER A 578 10.36 2.84 16.34
C SER A 578 9.89 2.92 17.78
N TRP A 579 10.70 2.47 18.74
CA TRP A 579 10.42 2.63 20.16
C TRP A 579 10.34 4.10 20.58
N ALA A 580 11.21 4.96 20.04
CA ALA A 580 11.16 6.40 20.30
C ALA A 580 9.86 7.02 19.76
N ILE A 581 9.44 6.65 18.55
CA ILE A 581 8.17 7.11 17.96
C ILE A 581 6.97 6.63 18.80
N MET A 582 6.97 5.37 19.22
CA MET A 582 5.93 4.80 20.09
C MET A 582 5.89 5.50 21.46
N PHE A 583 7.05 5.77 22.07
CA PHE A 583 7.15 6.50 23.33
C PHE A 583 6.57 7.91 23.20
N VAL A 584 6.87 8.62 22.11
CA VAL A 584 6.28 9.94 21.87
C VAL A 584 4.77 9.86 21.78
N LEU A 585 4.25 8.97 20.94
CA LEU A 585 2.80 8.87 20.73
C LEU A 585 2.06 8.48 22.02
N PHE A 586 2.60 7.52 22.78
CA PHE A 586 1.87 6.89 23.87
C PHE A 586 2.16 7.47 25.25
N ALA A 587 3.32 8.11 25.47
CA ALA A 587 3.66 8.73 26.74
C ALA A 587 3.68 10.26 26.62
N LEU A 588 4.44 10.80 25.67
CA LEU A 588 4.67 12.24 25.60
C LEU A 588 3.42 13.02 25.20
N ILE A 589 2.65 12.58 24.20
CA ILE A 589 1.44 13.26 23.75
C ILE A 589 0.38 13.35 24.86
N PRO A 590 0.01 12.26 25.55
CA PRO A 590 -0.95 12.35 26.66
C PRO A 590 -0.46 13.25 27.80
N ILE A 591 0.83 13.21 28.14
CA ILE A 591 1.42 14.05 29.19
C ILE A 591 1.34 15.53 28.81
N LEU A 592 1.73 15.89 27.59
CA LEU A 592 1.68 17.28 27.12
C LEU A 592 0.23 17.78 26.96
N GLY A 593 -0.67 16.91 26.51
CA GLY A 593 -2.11 17.19 26.47
C GLY A 593 -2.69 17.45 27.87
N PHE A 594 -2.37 16.59 28.84
CA PHE A 594 -2.77 16.77 30.24
C PHE A 594 -2.21 18.07 30.83
N TYR A 595 -0.91 18.34 30.61
CA TYR A 595 -0.27 19.57 31.04
C TYR A 595 -1.03 20.81 30.53
N LYS A 596 -1.35 20.89 29.23
CA LYS A 596 -2.15 22.01 28.67
C LYS A 596 -3.49 22.18 29.35
N VAL A 597 -4.24 21.08 29.49
CA VAL A 597 -5.57 21.10 30.13
C VAL A 597 -5.47 21.66 31.54
N THR A 598 -4.35 21.42 32.24
CA THR A 598 -4.13 21.93 33.61
C THR A 598 -3.56 23.35 33.68
N THR A 599 -2.80 23.82 32.68
CA THR A 599 -2.06 25.09 32.77
C THR A 599 -2.64 26.24 31.93
N ASP A 600 -3.63 25.99 31.07
CA ASP A 600 -4.25 26.99 30.17
C ASP A 600 -3.21 27.80 29.36
N THR A 601 -2.09 27.17 29.00
CA THR A 601 -1.03 27.84 28.25
C THR A 601 -1.42 27.91 26.79
N ALA A 602 -1.55 29.13 26.26
CA ALA A 602 -1.78 29.38 24.84
C ALA A 602 -0.64 28.78 23.99
N VAL A 603 -1.00 28.19 22.85
CA VAL A 603 -0.02 27.67 21.89
C VAL A 603 0.74 28.86 21.31
N GLN A 604 2.07 28.78 21.35
CA GLN A 604 2.90 29.86 20.84
C GLN A 604 2.89 29.88 19.31
N PRO A 605 2.80 31.04 18.64
CA PRO A 605 2.72 31.12 17.17
C PRO A 605 3.88 30.41 16.43
N HIS A 606 5.06 30.32 17.05
CA HIS A 606 6.21 29.64 16.46
C HIS A 606 6.04 28.13 16.31
N GLU A 607 5.22 27.49 17.16
CA GLU A 607 4.93 26.06 17.03
C GLU A 607 4.19 25.76 15.72
N HIS A 608 3.29 26.66 15.30
CA HIS A 608 2.55 26.52 14.04
C HIS A 608 3.50 26.61 12.83
N TYR A 609 4.45 27.55 12.86
CA TYR A 609 5.44 27.71 11.79
C TYR A 609 6.37 26.51 11.67
N ILE A 610 6.74 25.88 12.79
CA ILE A 610 7.54 24.65 12.78
C ILE A 610 6.76 23.54 12.09
N VAL A 611 5.52 23.28 12.50
CA VAL A 611 4.69 22.20 11.94
C VAL A 611 4.45 22.40 10.44
N LEU A 612 4.04 23.61 10.05
CA LEU A 612 3.85 23.96 8.63
C LEU A 612 5.17 23.83 7.85
N GLY A 613 6.27 24.33 8.39
CA GLY A 613 7.60 24.23 7.79
C GLY A 613 8.05 22.78 7.61
N LEU A 614 7.70 21.89 8.53
CA LEU A 614 8.02 20.47 8.45
C LEU A 614 7.17 19.72 7.44
N ALA A 615 5.87 19.99 7.37
CA ALA A 615 5.03 19.42 6.32
C ALA A 615 5.43 19.94 4.94
N LEU A 616 5.74 21.23 4.82
CA LEU A 616 6.32 21.78 3.59
C LEU A 616 7.68 21.16 3.29
N LEU A 617 8.53 20.89 4.27
CA LEU A 617 9.79 20.18 4.06
C LEU A 617 9.56 18.76 3.56
N ILE A 618 8.60 18.02 4.13
CA ILE A 618 8.20 16.69 3.66
C ILE A 618 7.74 16.79 2.19
N ILE A 619 6.80 17.68 1.89
CA ILE A 619 6.29 17.89 0.53
C ILE A 619 7.43 18.29 -0.43
N VAL A 620 8.25 19.28 -0.06
CA VAL A 620 9.38 19.75 -0.88
C VAL A 620 10.43 18.67 -1.04
N SER A 621 10.68 17.83 -0.03
CA SER A 621 11.62 16.70 -0.16
C SER A 621 11.13 15.65 -1.17
N MET A 622 9.81 15.53 -1.34
CA MET A 622 9.19 14.65 -2.34
C MET A 622 9.25 15.22 -3.77
N PHE A 623 9.18 16.55 -3.92
CA PHE A 623 9.05 17.21 -5.23
C PHE A 623 10.23 18.09 -5.67
N GLY A 624 11.18 18.37 -4.79
CA GLY A 624 12.25 19.35 -5.00
C GLY A 624 13.29 18.90 -6.03
N HIS A 625 13.64 19.79 -6.94
CA HIS A 625 14.78 19.65 -7.84
C HIS A 625 16.07 20.23 -7.20
N GLY A 626 17.26 19.78 -7.64
CA GLY A 626 18.55 20.32 -7.17
C GLY A 626 19.17 19.55 -5.99
N PRO A 627 19.75 20.20 -4.96
CA PRO A 627 20.33 19.53 -3.78
C PRO A 627 19.32 18.64 -3.02
N VAL A 628 18.04 19.03 -3.05
CA VAL A 628 16.91 18.22 -2.56
C VAL A 628 16.74 16.92 -3.37
N GLY A 629 17.20 16.90 -4.62
CA GLY A 629 17.20 15.72 -5.48
C GLY A 629 18.06 14.56 -4.98
N MET A 630 19.08 14.81 -4.14
CA MET A 630 19.79 13.72 -3.45
C MET A 630 18.92 13.08 -2.36
N MET A 631 18.15 13.87 -1.61
CA MET A 631 17.17 13.33 -0.66
C MET A 631 16.06 12.56 -1.39
N LYS A 632 15.64 13.05 -2.57
CA LYS A 632 14.66 12.36 -3.43
C LYS A 632 15.13 10.95 -3.82
N LYS A 633 16.41 10.73 -4.10
CA LYS A 633 16.92 9.38 -4.46
C LYS A 633 16.83 8.41 -3.28
N GLY A 634 17.22 8.84 -2.08
CA GLY A 634 17.16 8.00 -0.87
C GLY A 634 15.72 7.75 -0.41
N PHE A 635 14.92 8.82 -0.32
CA PHE A 635 13.51 8.72 0.08
C PHE A 635 12.66 7.99 -0.96
N GLY A 636 12.91 8.24 -2.25
CA GLY A 636 12.25 7.55 -3.36
C GLY A 636 12.44 6.04 -3.29
N ALA A 637 13.68 5.57 -3.05
CA ALA A 637 13.93 4.13 -2.90
C ALA A 637 13.15 3.49 -1.75
N VAL A 638 13.06 4.16 -0.58
CA VAL A 638 12.26 3.68 0.56
C VAL A 638 10.78 3.68 0.23
N LEU A 639 10.30 4.73 -0.42
CA LEU A 639 8.90 4.85 -0.85
C LEU A 639 8.53 3.78 -1.87
N ASP A 640 9.40 3.49 -2.85
CA ASP A 640 9.20 2.46 -3.87
C ASP A 640 9.11 1.08 -3.22
N ILE A 641 10.00 0.75 -2.28
CA ILE A 641 9.93 -0.51 -1.53
C ILE A 641 8.62 -0.61 -0.74
N ALA A 642 8.22 0.47 -0.06
CA ALA A 642 6.95 0.49 0.67
C ALA A 642 5.78 0.27 -0.29
N LEU A 643 5.75 0.97 -1.43
CA LEU A 643 4.72 0.84 -2.45
C LEU A 643 4.66 -0.57 -3.02
N ASP A 644 5.80 -1.21 -3.33
CA ASP A 644 5.84 -2.58 -3.84
C ASP A 644 5.27 -3.57 -2.82
N VAL A 645 5.66 -3.46 -1.56
CA VAL A 645 5.07 -4.26 -0.47
C VAL A 645 3.57 -4.01 -0.36
N THR A 646 3.14 -2.75 -0.39
CA THR A 646 1.73 -2.41 -0.24
C THR A 646 0.89 -2.89 -1.42
N ASN A 647 1.37 -2.72 -2.65
CA ASN A 647 0.71 -3.17 -3.87
C ASN A 647 0.65 -4.70 -3.94
N TRP A 648 1.66 -5.40 -3.40
CA TRP A 648 1.63 -6.85 -3.27
C TRP A 648 0.57 -7.34 -2.28
N PHE A 649 0.35 -6.61 -1.18
CA PHE A 649 -0.68 -6.96 -0.18
C PHE A 649 -2.06 -6.38 -0.44
N ARG A 650 -2.18 -5.48 -1.41
CA ARG A 650 -3.43 -4.78 -1.71
C ARG A 650 -4.44 -5.76 -2.30
N ILE A 651 -5.61 -5.88 -1.66
CA ILE A 651 -6.71 -6.75 -2.12
C ILE A 651 -7.73 -5.97 -2.93
N THR A 652 -7.90 -4.66 -2.65
CA THR A 652 -8.90 -3.79 -3.24
C THR A 652 -8.28 -2.66 -4.07
N PRO A 653 -8.92 -2.26 -5.19
CA PRO A 653 -10.13 -2.84 -5.78
C PRO A 653 -9.82 -4.21 -6.44
N ARG A 654 -10.77 -5.15 -6.37
CA ARG A 654 -10.58 -6.54 -6.87
C ARG A 654 -10.30 -6.61 -8.37
N GLU A 655 -10.96 -5.74 -9.14
CA GLU A 655 -10.86 -5.71 -10.61
C GLU A 655 -9.54 -5.11 -11.12
N ASN A 656 -8.78 -4.41 -10.27
CA ASN A 656 -7.54 -3.75 -10.64
C ASN A 656 -6.46 -3.92 -9.57
N ASN A 657 -6.38 -5.14 -9.03
CA ASN A 657 -5.34 -5.51 -8.09
C ASN A 657 -4.03 -5.81 -8.83
N ALA A 658 -2.96 -5.09 -8.50
CA ALA A 658 -1.63 -5.25 -9.08
C ALA A 658 -1.10 -6.70 -8.96
N LYS A 659 -1.25 -7.33 -7.79
CA LYS A 659 -0.82 -8.71 -7.55
C LYS A 659 -1.53 -9.70 -8.48
N ALA A 660 -2.85 -9.60 -8.59
CA ALA A 660 -3.61 -10.49 -9.46
C ALA A 660 -3.26 -10.24 -10.95
N ALA A 661 -3.07 -8.97 -11.33
CA ALA A 661 -2.70 -8.60 -12.70
C ALA A 661 -1.32 -9.12 -13.11
N ILE A 662 -0.31 -9.02 -12.22
CA ILE A 662 1.02 -9.56 -12.50
C ILE A 662 0.99 -11.09 -12.55
N CYS A 663 0.28 -11.75 -11.64
CA CYS A 663 0.16 -13.21 -11.64
C CYS A 663 -0.50 -13.70 -12.95
N ARG A 664 -1.54 -13.01 -13.45
CA ARG A 664 -2.15 -13.35 -14.74
C ARG A 664 -1.18 -13.23 -15.91
N ARG A 665 -0.42 -12.13 -15.98
CA ARG A 665 0.62 -11.92 -17.01
C ARG A 665 1.69 -13.01 -16.92
N TYR A 666 2.16 -13.28 -15.70
CA TYR A 666 3.21 -14.26 -15.43
C TYR A 666 2.76 -15.66 -15.83
N VAL A 667 1.59 -16.12 -15.37
CA VAL A 667 1.04 -17.43 -15.76
C VAL A 667 0.87 -17.52 -17.27
N SER A 668 0.34 -16.48 -17.93
CA SER A 668 0.18 -16.48 -19.39
C SER A 668 1.52 -16.62 -20.13
N LEU A 669 2.59 -16.00 -19.61
CA LEU A 669 3.94 -16.17 -20.16
C LEU A 669 4.51 -17.56 -19.89
N LEU A 670 4.28 -18.13 -18.70
CA LEU A 670 4.68 -19.52 -18.41
C LEU A 670 3.98 -20.52 -19.33
N ARG A 671 2.68 -20.32 -19.60
CA ARG A 671 1.94 -21.12 -20.60
C ARG A 671 2.53 -20.97 -22.00
N HIS A 672 2.91 -19.75 -22.38
CA HIS A 672 3.58 -19.53 -23.66
C HIS A 672 4.90 -20.30 -23.74
N ILE A 673 5.75 -20.23 -22.72
CA ILE A 673 7.03 -20.93 -22.66
C ILE A 673 6.83 -22.46 -22.67
N ALA A 674 5.88 -22.98 -21.89
CA ALA A 674 5.58 -24.42 -21.83
C ALA A 674 5.12 -24.99 -23.18
N ASN A 675 4.37 -24.19 -23.94
CA ASN A 675 3.81 -24.59 -25.23
C ASN A 675 4.65 -24.14 -26.43
N TRP A 676 5.74 -23.40 -26.19
CA TRP A 676 6.64 -22.97 -27.26
C TRP A 676 7.29 -24.18 -27.93
N ARG A 677 7.44 -24.10 -29.25
CA ARG A 677 8.13 -25.11 -30.06
C ARG A 677 9.06 -24.39 -31.02
N ASP A 678 10.27 -24.90 -31.13
CA ASP A 678 11.28 -24.38 -32.03
C ASP A 678 10.77 -24.43 -33.48
N PRO A 679 10.77 -23.30 -34.22
CA PRO A 679 10.20 -23.25 -35.57
C PRO A 679 10.87 -24.20 -36.57
N HIS A 680 12.12 -24.62 -36.32
CA HIS A 680 12.89 -25.45 -37.22
C HIS A 680 12.85 -26.93 -36.79
N THR A 681 12.96 -27.20 -35.49
CA THR A 681 13.07 -28.57 -34.96
C THR A 681 11.78 -29.11 -34.36
N GLY A 682 10.80 -28.24 -34.06
CA GLY A 682 9.57 -28.59 -33.37
C GLY A 682 9.77 -28.99 -31.89
N LYS A 683 10.98 -28.86 -31.34
CA LYS A 683 11.29 -29.23 -29.96
C LYS A 683 10.85 -28.15 -28.96
N PRO A 684 10.42 -28.52 -27.74
CA PRO A 684 10.22 -27.55 -26.67
C PRO A 684 11.56 -27.00 -26.17
N TYR A 685 11.51 -26.03 -25.26
CA TYR A 685 12.69 -25.66 -24.47
C TYR A 685 13.16 -26.83 -23.60
N ASP A 686 14.47 -26.94 -23.40
CA ASP A 686 15.09 -27.95 -22.54
C ASP A 686 15.10 -27.55 -21.06
N GLY A 687 14.87 -26.27 -20.77
CA GLY A 687 14.80 -25.75 -19.41
C GLY A 687 14.37 -24.29 -19.37
N LEU A 688 13.89 -23.87 -18.20
CA LEU A 688 13.51 -22.49 -17.90
C LEU A 688 14.37 -21.96 -16.76
N VAL A 689 15.13 -20.90 -17.01
CA VAL A 689 15.85 -20.15 -15.97
C VAL A 689 15.08 -18.89 -15.65
N ILE A 690 14.58 -18.75 -14.42
CA ILE A 690 13.96 -17.52 -13.94
C ILE A 690 15.04 -16.70 -13.23
N VAL A 691 15.25 -15.47 -13.69
CA VAL A 691 16.20 -14.52 -13.09
C VAL A 691 15.40 -13.45 -12.38
N ALA A 692 15.30 -13.54 -11.06
CA ALA A 692 14.45 -12.71 -10.24
C ALA A 692 15.27 -11.71 -9.41
N HIS A 693 14.91 -10.43 -9.42
CA HIS A 693 15.58 -9.42 -8.60
C HIS A 693 14.60 -8.71 -7.69
N SER A 694 14.98 -8.55 -6.40
CA SER A 694 14.19 -7.82 -5.41
C SER A 694 12.75 -8.34 -5.27
N GLN A 695 11.72 -7.48 -5.35
CA GLN A 695 10.30 -7.84 -5.38
C GLN A 695 9.97 -8.92 -6.43
N GLY A 696 10.73 -9.02 -7.52
CA GLY A 696 10.60 -10.09 -8.51
C GLY A 696 10.79 -11.47 -7.89
N THR A 697 11.67 -11.59 -6.88
CA THR A 697 11.88 -12.84 -6.14
C THR A 697 10.63 -13.24 -5.36
N VAL A 698 9.94 -12.28 -4.75
CA VAL A 698 8.71 -12.52 -3.97
C VAL A 698 7.59 -12.94 -4.92
N ILE A 699 7.41 -12.20 -6.01
CA ILE A 699 6.41 -12.49 -7.03
C ILE A 699 6.61 -13.90 -7.58
N THR A 700 7.84 -14.23 -7.99
CA THR A 700 8.19 -15.55 -8.51
C THR A 700 7.98 -16.66 -7.48
N ALA A 701 8.52 -16.50 -6.27
CA ALA A 701 8.49 -17.55 -5.26
C ALA A 701 7.07 -17.83 -4.76
N ASP A 702 6.30 -16.79 -4.44
CA ASP A 702 4.90 -16.95 -4.00
C ASP A 702 4.03 -17.54 -5.12
N LEU A 703 4.20 -17.07 -6.37
CA LEU A 703 3.40 -17.57 -7.49
C LEU A 703 3.73 -19.03 -7.81
N LEU A 704 5.00 -19.41 -7.88
CA LEU A 704 5.37 -20.80 -8.18
C LEU A 704 4.92 -21.75 -7.08
N ARG A 705 5.06 -21.35 -5.82
CA ARG A 705 4.53 -22.12 -4.67
C ARG A 705 3.01 -22.29 -4.77
N PHE A 706 2.29 -21.21 -5.09
CA PHE A 706 0.84 -21.25 -5.32
C PHE A 706 0.48 -22.20 -6.47
N LEU A 707 1.11 -22.05 -7.65
CA LEU A 707 0.82 -22.89 -8.82
C LEU A 707 1.17 -24.36 -8.58
N LYS A 708 2.27 -24.66 -7.88
CA LYS A 708 2.64 -26.04 -7.55
C LYS A 708 1.57 -26.70 -6.69
N ARG A 709 1.01 -25.97 -5.73
CA ARG A 709 -0.08 -26.45 -4.87
C ARG A 709 -1.39 -26.60 -5.65
N GLU A 710 -1.76 -25.63 -6.50
CA GLU A 710 -2.94 -25.73 -7.38
C GLU A 710 -2.86 -26.93 -8.34
N GLN A 711 -1.66 -27.25 -8.86
CA GLN A 711 -1.42 -28.41 -9.73
C GLN A 711 -1.42 -29.74 -8.98
N SER A 712 -1.10 -29.75 -7.68
CA SER A 712 -1.05 -30.99 -6.90
C SER A 712 -2.44 -31.61 -6.75
N GLN A 713 -2.51 -32.94 -6.65
CA GLN A 713 -3.76 -33.72 -6.59
C GLN A 713 -4.76 -33.28 -5.50
N LEU A 714 -4.31 -32.51 -4.50
CA LEU A 714 -5.13 -31.99 -3.41
C LEU A 714 -6.28 -31.06 -3.83
N CYS A 715 -6.28 -30.53 -5.07
CA CYS A 715 -7.31 -29.59 -5.49
C CYS A 715 -7.98 -29.92 -6.84
N GLY A 716 -7.62 -30.99 -7.54
CA GLY A 716 -8.31 -31.43 -8.77
C GLY A 716 -8.16 -30.51 -10.01
N GLY A 717 -7.44 -29.39 -9.88
CA GLY A 717 -7.29 -28.36 -10.92
C GLY A 717 -5.99 -28.42 -11.70
N THR A 718 -5.88 -29.31 -12.68
CA THR A 718 -4.72 -29.29 -13.58
C THR A 718 -4.90 -28.29 -14.71
N ASP A 719 -4.23 -27.13 -14.62
CA ASP A 719 -3.92 -26.36 -15.83
C ASP A 719 -2.95 -27.18 -16.68
N LYS A 720 -3.51 -27.98 -17.61
CA LYS A 720 -2.75 -28.87 -18.50
C LYS A 720 -1.69 -28.13 -19.30
N THR A 721 -1.88 -26.83 -19.54
CA THR A 721 -0.94 -26.02 -20.32
C THR A 721 0.36 -25.73 -19.58
N LEU A 722 0.39 -25.93 -18.25
CA LEU A 722 1.57 -25.78 -17.40
C LEU A 722 2.22 -27.12 -17.02
N GLN A 723 1.64 -28.26 -17.39
CA GLN A 723 2.11 -29.59 -16.95
C GLN A 723 3.58 -29.85 -17.30
N ALA A 724 4.07 -29.30 -18.42
CA ALA A 724 5.47 -29.41 -18.83
C ALA A 724 6.43 -28.74 -17.83
N LEU A 725 6.01 -27.68 -17.16
CA LEU A 725 6.80 -26.92 -16.17
C LEU A 725 6.53 -27.39 -14.73
N LEU A 726 5.26 -27.64 -14.39
CA LEU A 726 4.81 -27.97 -13.04
C LEU A 726 3.88 -29.19 -13.09
N PRO A 727 4.44 -30.42 -13.08
CA PRO A 727 3.65 -31.64 -13.13
C PRO A 727 2.89 -31.89 -11.80
N ALA A 728 1.68 -32.42 -11.95
CA ALA A 728 0.68 -32.64 -10.89
C ALA A 728 0.95 -33.88 -10.01
N ASP A 729 1.61 -34.87 -10.59
CA ASP A 729 1.83 -36.22 -10.04
C ASP A 729 3.19 -36.35 -9.31
N GLY A 730 3.90 -35.24 -9.11
CA GLY A 730 5.23 -35.26 -8.51
C GLY A 730 6.31 -35.84 -9.44
N ASN A 731 5.98 -36.17 -10.69
CA ASN A 731 6.98 -36.57 -11.67
C ASN A 731 7.94 -35.41 -11.97
N SER A 732 9.09 -35.74 -12.56
CA SER A 732 10.03 -34.72 -13.03
C SER A 732 9.40 -33.90 -14.15
N SER A 733 9.49 -32.58 -14.03
CA SER A 733 9.07 -31.65 -15.09
C SER A 733 9.86 -31.93 -16.39
N SER A 734 9.16 -31.93 -17.53
CA SER A 734 9.81 -32.06 -18.84
C SER A 734 10.63 -30.81 -19.21
N ILE A 735 10.33 -29.67 -18.60
CA ILE A 735 11.06 -28.39 -18.74
C ILE A 735 11.44 -27.91 -17.33
N PRO A 736 12.56 -28.40 -16.76
CA PRO A 736 12.95 -28.07 -15.39
C PRO A 736 13.11 -26.55 -15.21
N ILE A 737 12.61 -26.04 -14.07
CA ILE A 737 12.71 -24.63 -13.70
C ILE A 737 13.89 -24.43 -12.77
N ASP A 738 14.79 -23.50 -13.10
CA ASP A 738 15.84 -23.02 -12.22
C ASP A 738 15.57 -21.58 -11.80
N LEU A 739 15.79 -21.26 -10.52
CA LEU A 739 15.63 -19.92 -10.00
C LEU A 739 16.99 -19.32 -9.64
N LEU A 740 17.33 -18.20 -10.27
CA LEU A 740 18.44 -17.34 -9.87
C LEU A 740 17.86 -16.06 -9.29
N SER A 741 17.96 -15.87 -7.98
CA SER A 741 17.51 -14.66 -7.31
C SER A 741 18.67 -13.74 -6.93
N PHE A 742 18.41 -12.44 -7.00
CA PHE A 742 19.33 -11.38 -6.60
C PHE A 742 18.65 -10.45 -5.62
N GLY A 743 19.34 -10.09 -4.53
CA GLY A 743 18.82 -9.13 -3.57
C GLY A 743 17.42 -9.52 -3.07
N SER A 744 17.23 -10.78 -2.68
CA SER A 744 15.92 -11.30 -2.27
C SER A 744 15.42 -10.69 -0.94
N PRO A 745 14.27 -10.00 -0.91
CA PRO A 745 13.71 -9.40 0.29
C PRO A 745 12.93 -10.40 1.16
N LEU A 746 12.81 -11.66 0.73
CA LEU A 746 12.00 -12.70 1.38
C LEU A 746 12.31 -12.83 2.88
N ARG A 747 13.58 -12.76 3.24
CA ARG A 747 14.01 -12.86 4.64
C ARG A 747 13.86 -11.53 5.39
N GLN A 748 14.61 -10.51 4.95
CA GLN A 748 14.82 -9.29 5.75
C GLN A 748 13.58 -8.38 5.82
N LEU A 749 12.75 -8.38 4.77
CA LEU A 749 11.57 -7.55 4.69
C LEU A 749 10.30 -8.36 4.90
N TYR A 750 10.16 -9.49 4.22
CA TYR A 750 8.91 -10.25 4.24
C TYR A 750 8.77 -11.13 5.49
N ASN A 751 9.65 -12.12 5.70
CA ASN A 751 9.61 -12.97 6.90
C ASN A 751 9.75 -12.18 8.20
N ARG A 752 10.64 -11.18 8.25
CA ARG A 752 10.80 -10.33 9.45
C ARG A 752 9.55 -9.52 9.79
N ARG A 753 8.77 -9.05 8.80
CA ARG A 753 7.58 -8.21 9.04
C ARG A 753 6.28 -9.01 9.10
N PHE A 754 6.21 -10.11 8.35
CA PHE A 754 5.05 -10.99 8.19
C PHE A 754 5.42 -12.44 8.53
N PRO A 755 5.85 -12.72 9.78
CA PRO A 755 6.48 -13.99 10.12
C PRO A 755 5.59 -15.21 9.93
N HIS A 756 4.27 -15.07 10.09
CA HIS A 756 3.32 -16.19 9.92
C HIS A 756 3.06 -16.50 8.44
N GLN A 757 2.99 -15.47 7.60
CA GLN A 757 2.78 -15.63 6.16
C GLN A 757 4.02 -16.18 5.44
N TYR A 758 5.20 -15.68 5.80
CA TYR A 758 6.48 -16.07 5.18
C TYR A 758 7.29 -16.97 6.10
N GLN A 759 6.62 -17.75 6.97
CA GLN A 759 7.28 -18.67 7.90
C GLN A 759 8.16 -19.68 7.16
N TRP A 760 7.71 -20.12 5.98
CA TRP A 760 8.45 -21.02 5.08
C TRP A 760 9.79 -20.44 4.57
N CYS A 761 10.05 -19.14 4.75
CA CYS A 761 11.33 -18.51 4.47
C CYS A 761 12.26 -18.43 5.71
N GLU A 762 11.78 -18.81 6.89
CA GLU A 762 12.55 -18.69 8.12
C GLU A 762 13.68 -19.73 8.16
N TYR A 763 14.88 -19.28 8.55
CA TYR A 763 16.03 -20.13 8.78
C TYR A 763 16.34 -20.23 10.27
N SER A 764 16.56 -21.46 10.74
CA SER A 764 16.86 -21.84 12.11
C SER A 764 17.81 -23.04 12.08
N GLU A 765 18.97 -22.92 12.71
CA GLU A 765 19.93 -24.03 12.80
C GLU A 765 19.41 -25.20 13.65
N THR A 766 18.48 -24.93 14.56
CA THR A 766 17.97 -25.90 15.54
C THR A 766 16.65 -26.55 15.14
N ASP A 767 15.97 -26.03 14.12
CA ASP A 767 14.65 -26.50 13.69
C ASP A 767 14.72 -26.94 12.23
N SER A 768 14.69 -28.25 12.00
CA SER A 768 14.75 -28.83 10.65
C SER A 768 13.58 -28.43 9.75
N HIS A 769 12.46 -27.94 10.32
CA HIS A 769 11.33 -27.41 9.57
C HIS A 769 11.55 -25.96 9.11
N ARG A 770 12.56 -25.26 9.66
CA ARG A 770 12.91 -23.88 9.32
C ARG A 770 14.31 -23.84 8.74
N ASN A 771 14.50 -24.44 7.58
CA ASN A 771 15.80 -24.49 6.90
C ASN A 771 15.92 -23.45 5.79
N GLY A 772 15.19 -22.33 5.90
CA GLY A 772 15.02 -21.37 4.80
C GLY A 772 14.01 -21.89 3.77
N PRO A 773 13.90 -21.23 2.61
CA PRO A 773 12.95 -21.64 1.60
C PRO A 773 13.41 -22.90 0.86
N ASP A 774 12.50 -23.86 0.70
CA ASP A 774 12.74 -25.14 0.01
C ASP A 774 12.43 -25.02 -1.50
N PRO A 775 13.43 -25.19 -2.40
CA PRO A 775 13.22 -25.19 -3.85
C PRO A 775 12.13 -26.15 -4.33
N SER A 776 12.00 -27.33 -3.70
CA SER A 776 11.05 -28.35 -4.12
C SER A 776 9.59 -27.93 -3.90
N SER A 777 9.33 -27.15 -2.84
CA SER A 777 7.99 -26.59 -2.54
C SER A 777 7.50 -25.59 -3.59
N LEU A 778 8.41 -24.98 -4.35
CA LEU A 778 8.12 -24.11 -5.49
C LEU A 778 8.04 -24.88 -6.82
N GLY A 779 8.39 -26.16 -6.83
CA GLY A 779 8.55 -26.93 -8.06
C GLY A 779 9.78 -26.51 -8.90
N VAL A 780 10.80 -25.90 -8.28
CA VAL A 780 12.05 -25.56 -8.97
C VAL A 780 13.12 -26.63 -8.74
N ALA A 781 13.85 -26.98 -9.80
CA ALA A 781 14.92 -27.99 -9.79
C ALA A 781 16.17 -27.51 -9.04
N SER A 782 16.48 -26.21 -9.13
CA SER A 782 17.49 -25.58 -8.27
C SER A 782 17.19 -24.12 -8.03
N TRP A 783 17.65 -23.60 -6.89
CA TRP A 783 17.60 -22.19 -6.54
C TRP A 783 18.99 -21.70 -6.12
N ARG A 784 19.50 -20.70 -6.84
CA ARG A 784 20.67 -19.92 -6.43
C ARG A 784 20.28 -18.51 -6.01
N ASN A 785 20.67 -18.07 -4.82
CA ASN A 785 20.51 -16.70 -4.35
C ASN A 785 21.87 -15.99 -4.32
N LEU A 786 21.98 -14.81 -4.95
CA LEU A 786 23.12 -13.91 -4.75
C LEU A 786 22.68 -12.67 -3.99
N TYR A 787 23.53 -12.23 -3.08
CA TYR A 787 23.32 -10.98 -2.36
C TYR A 787 24.64 -10.21 -2.18
N MET A 788 24.55 -8.90 -2.03
CA MET A 788 25.70 -8.06 -1.72
C MET A 788 25.69 -7.62 -0.26
N SER A 789 26.86 -7.34 0.28
CA SER A 789 27.02 -6.90 1.67
C SER A 789 26.29 -5.58 1.99
N GLY A 790 26.23 -4.65 1.03
CA GLY A 790 25.55 -3.36 1.15
C GLY A 790 24.09 -3.39 0.73
N ASP A 791 23.53 -4.55 0.38
CA ASP A 791 22.13 -4.63 -0.02
C ASP A 791 21.22 -4.49 1.20
N TYR A 792 20.50 -3.37 1.25
CA TYR A 792 19.57 -2.98 2.32
C TYR A 792 18.13 -3.49 2.12
N VAL A 793 17.89 -4.21 1.03
CA VAL A 793 16.59 -4.82 0.72
C VAL A 793 16.72 -6.33 0.82
N GLY A 794 17.72 -6.87 0.12
CA GLY A 794 17.91 -8.29 -0.09
C GLY A 794 19.11 -8.86 0.65
N ARG A 795 18.93 -10.02 1.28
CA ARG A 795 19.98 -10.67 2.08
C ARG A 795 20.10 -12.16 1.73
N HIS A 796 20.98 -12.84 2.44
CA HIS A 796 21.04 -14.29 2.49
C HIS A 796 19.69 -14.89 2.90
N LEU A 797 19.42 -16.13 2.50
CA LEU A 797 18.22 -16.91 2.79
C LEU A 797 18.51 -18.15 3.65
N TRP A 798 19.72 -18.71 3.56
CA TRP A 798 20.11 -19.98 4.18
C TRP A 798 21.30 -19.87 5.16
N TYR A 799 21.83 -18.66 5.38
CA TYR A 799 22.74 -18.34 6.47
C TYR A 799 22.01 -17.92 7.75
N SER A 800 22.63 -18.19 8.90
CA SER A 800 22.26 -17.59 10.19
C SER A 800 22.79 -16.15 10.30
N ASP A 801 22.09 -15.30 11.06
CA ASP A 801 22.54 -13.93 11.37
C ASP A 801 23.87 -13.89 12.17
N THR A 802 24.27 -15.02 12.77
CA THR A 802 25.54 -15.14 13.49
C THR A 802 26.65 -15.75 12.65
N ASP A 803 26.36 -16.26 11.45
CA ASP A 803 27.36 -16.93 10.62
C ASP A 803 28.28 -15.90 9.93
N ASN A 804 29.57 -15.91 10.30
CA ASN A 804 30.56 -14.99 9.73
C ASN A 804 30.86 -15.29 8.25
N ALA A 805 30.63 -16.53 7.78
CA ALA A 805 30.86 -16.92 6.39
C ALA A 805 29.85 -16.27 5.43
N ARG A 806 28.74 -15.72 5.93
CA ARG A 806 27.71 -15.07 5.09
C ARG A 806 28.22 -13.87 4.28
N PHE A 807 29.38 -13.30 4.59
CA PHE A 807 29.98 -12.22 3.79
C PHE A 807 31.31 -12.62 3.16
N ASP A 808 31.67 -13.91 3.23
CA ASP A 808 32.83 -14.46 2.53
C ASP A 808 32.46 -14.74 1.07
N THR A 809 33.07 -13.99 0.15
CA THR A 809 32.79 -14.09 -1.29
C THR A 809 33.35 -15.37 -1.91
N SER A 810 34.28 -16.05 -1.23
CA SER A 810 34.87 -17.31 -1.68
C SER A 810 34.04 -18.53 -1.29
N GLN A 811 33.11 -18.37 -0.34
CA GLN A 811 32.27 -19.45 0.15
C GLN A 811 30.89 -19.44 -0.53
N ASN A 812 30.44 -20.64 -0.86
CA ASN A 812 29.08 -20.89 -1.34
C ASN A 812 28.40 -21.82 -0.33
N LYS A 813 27.31 -21.34 0.27
CA LYS A 813 26.49 -22.17 1.15
C LYS A 813 25.56 -22.99 0.29
N THR A 814 25.55 -24.31 0.49
CA THR A 814 24.56 -25.20 -0.11
C THR A 814 23.56 -25.66 0.95
N ALA A 815 22.31 -25.82 0.55
CA ALA A 815 21.23 -26.37 1.36
C ALA A 815 20.42 -27.38 0.53
N TYR A 816 19.57 -28.18 1.18
CA TYR A 816 18.69 -29.17 0.54
C TYR A 816 19.43 -30.11 -0.43
N SER A 817 20.51 -30.74 0.04
CA SER A 817 21.34 -31.64 -0.79
C SER A 817 21.91 -30.98 -2.06
N GLY A 818 22.06 -29.66 -2.06
CA GLY A 818 22.65 -28.89 -3.15
C GLY A 818 21.63 -28.33 -4.17
N THR A 819 20.33 -28.55 -3.99
CA THR A 819 19.30 -27.91 -4.82
C THR A 819 19.15 -26.43 -4.49
N ALA A 820 19.50 -26.00 -3.27
CA ALA A 820 19.63 -24.60 -2.89
C ALA A 820 21.10 -24.20 -2.73
N SER A 821 21.46 -23.01 -3.19
CA SER A 821 22.79 -22.44 -2.97
C SER A 821 22.77 -20.93 -2.84
N GLU A 822 23.66 -20.35 -2.04
CA GLU A 822 23.83 -18.91 -1.99
C GLU A 822 25.26 -18.44 -1.78
N GLN A 823 25.53 -17.25 -2.30
CA GLN A 823 26.84 -16.65 -2.28
C GLN A 823 26.74 -15.12 -2.13
N CYS A 824 27.64 -14.56 -1.31
CA CYS A 824 27.84 -13.13 -1.29
C CYS A 824 28.61 -12.71 -2.56
N ALA A 825 28.00 -11.90 -3.42
CA ALA A 825 28.62 -11.39 -4.64
C ALA A 825 29.61 -10.24 -4.39
N GLY A 826 29.82 -9.86 -3.12
CA GLY A 826 30.82 -8.89 -2.70
C GLY A 826 30.26 -7.55 -2.22
N PHE A 827 31.01 -6.49 -2.53
CA PHE A 827 30.71 -5.12 -2.10
C PHE A 827 29.80 -4.43 -3.11
N GLY A 828 28.67 -3.90 -2.64
CA GLY A 828 27.74 -3.12 -3.43
C GLY A 828 26.36 -3.05 -2.78
N GLY A 829 25.53 -2.13 -3.28
CA GLY A 829 24.15 -1.96 -2.86
C GLY A 829 23.16 -2.73 -3.72
N HIS A 830 21.88 -2.47 -3.48
CA HIS A 830 20.78 -3.22 -4.08
C HIS A 830 20.70 -3.08 -5.62
N THR A 831 21.12 -1.96 -6.20
CA THR A 831 21.01 -1.75 -7.66
C THR A 831 22.20 -2.27 -8.46
N ALA A 832 23.28 -2.70 -7.79
CA ALA A 832 24.55 -3.01 -8.44
C ALA A 832 24.55 -4.31 -9.25
N TYR A 833 23.61 -5.24 -9.03
CA TYR A 833 23.58 -6.55 -9.70
C TYR A 833 23.51 -6.45 -11.23
N TRP A 834 22.89 -5.41 -11.77
CA TRP A 834 22.67 -5.22 -13.20
C TRP A 834 23.76 -4.38 -13.90
N SER A 835 24.74 -3.88 -13.15
CA SER A 835 25.76 -2.96 -13.67
C SER A 835 26.78 -3.61 -14.61
N GLY A 836 26.91 -4.94 -14.57
CA GLY A 836 28.03 -5.66 -15.20
C GLY A 836 29.36 -5.50 -14.48
N GLU A 837 29.43 -4.68 -13.41
CA GLU A 837 30.65 -4.50 -12.60
C GLU A 837 30.88 -5.62 -11.58
N VAL A 838 29.94 -6.54 -11.45
CA VAL A 838 29.99 -7.68 -10.51
C VAL A 838 30.04 -8.97 -11.33
N PRO A 839 31.24 -9.45 -11.70
CA PRO A 839 31.43 -10.62 -12.58
C PRO A 839 30.73 -11.88 -12.07
N GLU A 840 30.58 -12.01 -10.75
CA GLU A 840 29.94 -13.14 -10.08
C GLU A 840 28.48 -13.31 -10.53
N VAL A 841 27.78 -12.22 -10.86
CA VAL A 841 26.39 -12.28 -11.33
C VAL A 841 26.32 -12.92 -12.72
N GLY A 842 27.15 -12.45 -13.66
CA GLY A 842 27.24 -13.03 -15.00
C GLY A 842 27.72 -14.48 -14.99
N ALA A 843 28.71 -14.79 -14.14
CA ALA A 843 29.22 -16.16 -13.98
C ALA A 843 28.18 -17.11 -13.38
N ALA A 844 27.38 -16.64 -12.41
CA ALA A 844 26.30 -17.44 -11.84
C ALA A 844 25.19 -17.72 -12.86
N LEU A 845 24.85 -16.73 -13.69
CA LEU A 845 23.87 -16.85 -14.77
C LEU A 845 24.36 -17.83 -15.86
N ASP A 846 25.59 -17.71 -16.32
CA ASP A 846 26.17 -18.68 -17.27
C ASP A 846 26.18 -20.10 -16.69
N LYS A 847 26.58 -20.25 -15.42
CA LYS A 847 26.62 -21.55 -14.75
C LYS A 847 25.23 -22.18 -14.64
N ILE A 848 24.18 -21.41 -14.36
CA ILE A 848 22.82 -21.96 -14.26
C ILE A 848 22.27 -22.34 -15.65
N ILE A 849 22.58 -21.55 -16.70
CA ILE A 849 22.23 -21.88 -18.10
C ILE A 849 22.91 -23.21 -18.52
N LYS A 850 24.21 -23.36 -18.26
CA LYS A 850 24.94 -24.61 -18.51
C LYS A 850 24.32 -25.80 -17.78
N THR A 851 23.95 -25.59 -16.52
CA THR A 851 23.34 -26.65 -15.69
C THR A 851 21.98 -27.06 -16.27
N ALA A 852 21.14 -26.09 -16.65
CA ALA A 852 19.86 -26.34 -17.29
C ALA A 852 20.01 -27.10 -18.61
N ALA A 853 20.93 -26.66 -19.49
CA ALA A 853 21.20 -27.30 -20.78
C ALA A 853 21.82 -28.71 -20.67
N GLY A 854 22.55 -28.97 -19.57
CA GLY A 854 23.19 -30.26 -19.31
C GLY A 854 22.29 -31.31 -18.67
N ARG A 855 21.10 -30.94 -18.17
CA ARG A 855 20.16 -31.92 -17.63
C ARG A 855 19.62 -32.77 -18.77
N LYS A 856 19.88 -34.08 -18.69
CA LYS A 856 19.20 -35.03 -19.58
C LYS A 856 17.70 -34.97 -19.27
N GLN A 857 16.89 -34.78 -20.30
CA GLN A 857 15.45 -34.97 -20.16
C GLN A 857 15.21 -36.41 -19.64
N PRO A 858 14.37 -36.58 -18.61
CA PRO A 858 14.10 -37.89 -18.00
C PRO A 858 13.50 -38.90 -19.00
#